data_AF-A0A8J7N2T1-F1
#
_entry.id   AF-A0A8J7N2T1-F1
#
_cell.length_a   1.000
_cell.length_b   1.000
_cell.length_c   1.000
_cell.angle_alpha   90.00
_cell.angle_beta   90.00
_cell.angle_gamma   90.00
#
_symmetry.space_group_name_H-M   'P 1'
#
loop_
_entity.id
_entity.type
_entity.pdbx_description
1 polymer ?
#
loop_
_entity_poly.entity_id
_entity_poly.type
_entity_poly.pdbx_seq_one_letter_code
_entity_poly.pdbx_strand_id
1 'polypeptide(L)'
;MATNKPAKAPDRGERSGRRSPWRAALGYGLRFFGMAAYIGVAVAIFALIYWRMGDLTGRYQNKAGDAEAALQSYEDSTLFINLVRANLIVPRESDSGLDMAPPDYVLIKRAGGATKDDDDEGISEGEQETLLKALYDSAAGTIVRTQVNLWNGTRRMAAVRDDRAVAQEAANRVLWKAASEGGIPKPLTNLVPESFGFVNKDQIPKGMSDWVAVAGARETERLVFSTNTGSYSGALHVQVIGRPVKVPPGARVDRRSYDFFGEKGELKWACKTVAEAAVVTMNVRENTPLEITVEPAANCSPSVFGLAISMAGEDLAGRPRQRPKRKKGPRAKDKDPGVITTGTIEWTYNWRPVARATPTASRADKLFVVRTADGVALTDPNGKGTPTQAANEMGLISLLGYSRADSMSIIGLLSGSKLPGGNTEVTLTIDSRVQRIVQSTLTHHLTRIIDGNRGGRGGQGRFFHERRASITLLDVDTGAVVAIGGWPLVPLGARPWDYVSYQITNPTKDPTMIASWQLLTIDNTPGSTWKTFTALTTALEASDAASRPDEALGQMILGMDPATWQRRLGIPMGATTVQIPGSTTRSISNIGGAATHTSGPLRNPICTDTGQGVNATTLTVALALKHSFNVFFARMAMLLEERHVNEWLRSLPKNPRTGKTLNDVKQLPPTRMMVRMKQIGIDWEEPINLGANLGDAHPLMRIKGKNTFDKLFVRPPLTAITSNVNLMRDNPPSAYLPDYMHRIALNGIGQAWSVSTMHVALGSATIAKGARVRPYLIAGWGRERLGPPKTPPGESDNINIRPDLLAAIRLGMKAVTEAPGATASGVFVQDPVMVLGEEYAKVKNGDIGKRVAAIRQANAKNGVKPIWCRAYGKTGTADPKKGGGYNSGWFTGWKEPLKAGGRRFAIACMVSHLDHAFGGPRFGGAVCGAIVRDIMMSLETMENPDLRANPGEDDPKPQPDAPEGTEEDIDRAPPRN
;
A
#
# COMPACT_ATOMS: atom_id res chain seq x y z
N MET A 1 -42.42 -70.69 -19.48
CA MET A 1 -43.81 -70.93 -19.96
C MET A 1 -44.09 -69.80 -20.96
N ALA A 2 -44.02 -70.00 -22.28
CA ALA A 2 -45.06 -70.63 -23.13
C ALA A 2 -46.38 -69.82 -23.08
N THR A 3 -47.10 -69.41 -24.14
CA THR A 3 -47.00 -69.54 -25.63
C THR A 3 -48.06 -68.56 -26.25
N ASN A 4 -48.13 -68.14 -27.54
CA ASN A 4 -47.35 -68.37 -28.77
C ASN A 4 -47.50 -67.17 -29.78
N LYS A 5 -46.90 -67.27 -30.98
CA LYS A 5 -47.23 -66.58 -32.26
C LYS A 5 -48.29 -67.41 -33.05
N PRO A 6 -48.85 -67.03 -34.25
CA PRO A 6 -48.74 -65.79 -35.05
C PRO A 6 -50.06 -65.30 -35.76
N ALA A 7 -49.91 -64.29 -36.63
CA ALA A 7 -50.40 -64.21 -38.04
C ALA A 7 -51.71 -63.48 -38.46
N LYS A 8 -51.47 -62.48 -39.33
CA LYS A 8 -52.15 -62.08 -40.59
C LYS A 8 -53.51 -61.33 -40.57
N ALA A 9 -53.51 -60.23 -41.35
CA ALA A 9 -54.67 -59.50 -41.88
C ALA A 9 -55.32 -60.25 -43.08
N PRO A 10 -56.46 -59.77 -43.64
CA PRO A 10 -56.39 -58.69 -44.63
C PRO A 10 -57.56 -57.67 -44.63
N ASP A 11 -57.52 -56.73 -45.59
CA ASP A 11 -58.43 -55.61 -45.80
C ASP A 11 -59.93 -55.92 -45.96
N ARG A 12 -60.74 -54.93 -45.56
CA ARG A 12 -61.73 -54.29 -46.45
C ARG A 12 -62.22 -52.97 -45.84
N GLY A 13 -62.30 -51.92 -46.65
CA GLY A 13 -62.97 -50.68 -46.27
C GLY A 13 -64.19 -50.42 -47.15
N GLU A 14 -65.17 -49.67 -46.63
CA GLU A 14 -66.02 -48.82 -47.47
C GLU A 14 -66.64 -47.64 -46.70
N ARG A 15 -67.36 -46.77 -47.41
CA ARG A 15 -67.54 -45.33 -47.12
C ARG A 15 -68.86 -44.96 -46.43
N SER A 16 -68.83 -43.94 -45.57
CA SER A 16 -69.70 -42.73 -45.54
C SER A 16 -69.42 -41.93 -44.24
N GLY A 17 -69.60 -40.61 -44.11
CA GLY A 17 -70.02 -39.56 -45.04
C GLY A 17 -69.68 -38.14 -44.51
N ARG A 18 -70.18 -37.10 -45.20
CA ARG A 18 -70.08 -35.62 -44.94
C ARG A 18 -70.31 -35.22 -43.46
N ARG A 19 -69.87 -34.06 -42.92
CA ARG A 19 -69.09 -32.86 -43.36
C ARG A 19 -68.70 -32.03 -42.11
N SER A 20 -67.59 -31.28 -42.14
CA SER A 20 -67.43 -30.04 -41.33
C SER A 20 -66.35 -29.12 -41.95
N PRO A 21 -66.53 -27.78 -42.07
CA PRO A 21 -65.68 -26.95 -42.94
C PRO A 21 -64.35 -26.47 -42.32
N TRP A 22 -64.10 -26.73 -41.04
CA TRP A 22 -63.10 -26.00 -40.25
C TRP A 22 -61.62 -26.35 -40.52
N ARG A 23 -61.31 -27.41 -41.27
CA ARG A 23 -59.92 -27.86 -41.48
C ARG A 23 -59.20 -27.29 -42.71
N ALA A 24 -59.90 -26.59 -43.61
CA ALA A 24 -59.27 -25.99 -44.79
C ALA A 24 -58.50 -24.69 -44.49
N ALA A 25 -58.98 -23.87 -43.54
CA ALA A 25 -58.37 -22.57 -43.22
C ALA A 25 -57.02 -22.68 -42.48
N LEU A 26 -56.88 -23.68 -41.59
CA LEU A 26 -55.64 -23.91 -40.84
C LEU A 26 -54.47 -24.42 -41.70
N GLY A 27 -54.76 -25.08 -42.83
CA GLY A 27 -53.74 -25.65 -43.73
C GLY A 27 -52.93 -24.61 -44.51
N TYR A 28 -53.53 -23.46 -44.84
CA TYR A 28 -52.84 -22.36 -45.52
C TYR A 28 -52.13 -21.41 -44.53
N GLY A 29 -52.73 -21.17 -43.36
CA GLY A 29 -52.12 -20.36 -42.30
C GLY A 29 -50.78 -20.92 -41.81
N LEU A 30 -50.69 -22.22 -41.51
CA LEU A 30 -49.44 -22.83 -41.03
C LEU A 30 -48.32 -22.83 -42.07
N ARG A 31 -48.62 -22.89 -43.38
CA ARG A 31 -47.60 -22.79 -44.43
C ARG A 31 -47.08 -21.36 -44.60
N PHE A 32 -47.95 -20.35 -44.48
CA PHE A 32 -47.51 -18.95 -44.47
C PHE A 32 -46.74 -18.57 -43.21
N PHE A 33 -47.18 -18.98 -42.02
CA PHE A 33 -46.41 -18.76 -40.79
C PHE A 33 -45.10 -19.54 -40.78
N GLY A 34 -45.09 -20.79 -41.29
CA GLY A 34 -43.86 -21.56 -41.46
C GLY A 34 -42.87 -20.86 -42.40
N MET A 35 -43.33 -20.38 -43.56
CA MET A 35 -42.47 -19.70 -44.54
C MET A 35 -42.04 -18.31 -44.08
N ALA A 36 -42.91 -17.53 -43.42
CA ALA A 36 -42.56 -16.24 -42.84
C ALA A 36 -41.61 -16.38 -41.64
N ALA A 37 -41.76 -17.41 -40.81
CA ALA A 37 -40.80 -17.73 -39.77
C ALA A 37 -39.46 -18.22 -40.37
N TYR A 38 -39.49 -19.00 -41.45
CA TYR A 38 -38.27 -19.43 -42.14
C TYR A 38 -37.54 -18.26 -42.81
N ILE A 39 -38.27 -17.33 -43.42
CA ILE A 39 -37.73 -16.08 -43.98
C ILE A 39 -37.23 -15.18 -42.85
N GLY A 40 -37.97 -15.03 -41.75
CA GLY A 40 -37.56 -14.26 -40.58
C GLY A 40 -36.30 -14.82 -39.92
N VAL A 41 -36.19 -16.14 -39.77
CA VAL A 41 -34.99 -16.83 -39.29
C VAL A 41 -33.87 -16.75 -40.31
N ALA A 42 -34.13 -16.89 -41.61
CA ALA A 42 -33.12 -16.74 -42.66
C ALA A 42 -32.58 -15.31 -42.71
N VAL A 43 -33.44 -14.28 -42.64
CA VAL A 43 -33.05 -12.87 -42.57
C VAL A 43 -32.34 -12.56 -41.25
N ALA A 44 -32.78 -13.12 -40.12
CA ALA A 44 -32.07 -12.99 -38.85
C ALA A 44 -30.68 -13.64 -38.92
N ILE A 45 -30.55 -14.84 -39.48
CA ILE A 45 -29.26 -15.51 -39.72
C ILE A 45 -28.41 -14.72 -40.71
N PHE A 46 -28.98 -14.19 -41.79
CA PHE A 46 -28.24 -13.40 -42.78
C PHE A 46 -27.79 -12.06 -42.19
N ALA A 47 -28.61 -11.41 -41.36
CA ALA A 47 -28.25 -10.22 -40.61
C ALA A 47 -27.21 -10.53 -39.53
N LEU A 48 -27.25 -11.70 -38.89
CA LEU A 48 -26.24 -12.14 -37.92
C LEU A 48 -24.93 -12.50 -38.63
N ILE A 49 -24.97 -13.10 -39.82
CA ILE A 49 -23.82 -13.32 -40.69
C ILE A 49 -23.27 -11.98 -41.18
N TYR A 50 -24.11 -11.04 -41.62
CA TYR A 50 -23.67 -9.73 -42.13
C TYR A 50 -23.12 -8.84 -41.00
N TRP A 51 -23.74 -8.85 -39.82
CA TRP A 51 -23.23 -8.20 -38.62
C TRP A 51 -21.93 -8.84 -38.15
N ARG A 52 -21.82 -10.17 -38.19
CA ARG A 52 -20.60 -10.90 -37.79
C ARG A 52 -19.51 -10.83 -38.86
N MET A 53 -19.85 -10.65 -40.13
CA MET A 53 -18.91 -10.28 -41.20
C MET A 53 -18.48 -8.82 -41.05
N GLY A 54 -19.37 -7.89 -40.67
CA GLY A 54 -19.03 -6.50 -40.35
C GLY A 54 -18.14 -6.37 -39.12
N ASP A 55 -18.41 -7.15 -38.08
CA ASP A 55 -17.58 -7.30 -36.87
C ASP A 55 -16.28 -8.05 -37.19
N LEU A 56 -16.28 -9.02 -38.11
CA LEU A 56 -15.04 -9.61 -38.63
C LEU A 56 -14.23 -8.62 -39.46
N THR A 57 -14.82 -7.86 -40.40
CA THR A 57 -14.09 -6.85 -41.19
C THR A 57 -13.63 -5.69 -40.31
N GLY A 58 -14.41 -5.29 -39.31
CA GLY A 58 -13.99 -4.31 -38.30
C GLY A 58 -12.85 -4.85 -37.42
N ARG A 59 -12.90 -6.12 -37.00
CA ARG A 59 -11.79 -6.79 -36.31
C ARG A 59 -10.61 -7.08 -37.21
N TYR A 60 -10.78 -7.24 -38.52
CA TYR A 60 -9.70 -7.43 -39.48
C TYR A 60 -9.08 -6.10 -39.90
N GLN A 61 -9.84 -5.01 -39.98
CA GLN A 61 -9.31 -3.66 -40.17
C GLN A 61 -8.64 -3.14 -38.89
N ASN A 62 -9.22 -3.37 -37.71
CA ASN A 62 -8.55 -3.08 -36.45
C ASN A 62 -7.32 -3.97 -36.25
N LYS A 63 -7.38 -5.29 -36.55
CA LYS A 63 -6.17 -6.14 -36.50
C LYS A 63 -5.17 -5.86 -37.61
N ALA A 64 -5.58 -5.38 -38.78
CA ALA A 64 -4.67 -4.94 -39.82
C ALA A 64 -3.99 -3.64 -39.40
N GLY A 65 -4.74 -2.65 -38.91
CA GLY A 65 -4.20 -1.42 -38.33
C GLY A 65 -3.33 -1.66 -37.08
N ASP A 66 -3.71 -2.59 -36.20
CA ASP A 66 -2.92 -3.02 -35.04
C ASP A 66 -1.67 -3.79 -35.49
N ALA A 67 -1.74 -4.60 -36.56
CA ALA A 67 -0.60 -5.34 -37.10
C ALA A 67 0.32 -4.47 -37.95
N GLU A 68 -0.21 -3.45 -38.63
CA GLU A 68 0.51 -2.44 -39.41
C GLU A 68 1.17 -1.42 -38.48
N ALA A 69 0.49 -1.02 -37.39
CA ALA A 69 1.09 -0.29 -36.28
C ALA A 69 2.12 -1.14 -35.52
N ALA A 70 1.91 -2.45 -35.36
CA ALA A 70 2.91 -3.35 -34.80
C ALA A 70 4.10 -3.59 -35.75
N LEU A 71 3.88 -3.58 -37.08
CA LEU A 71 4.94 -3.63 -38.09
C LEU A 71 5.75 -2.32 -38.07
N GLN A 72 5.08 -1.17 -38.08
CA GLN A 72 5.75 0.14 -37.97
C GLN A 72 6.49 0.28 -36.64
N SER A 73 5.92 -0.22 -35.53
CA SER A 73 6.58 -0.32 -34.22
C SER A 73 7.72 -1.36 -34.15
N TYR A 74 7.85 -2.20 -35.18
CA TYR A 74 8.94 -3.17 -35.34
C TYR A 74 10.02 -2.62 -36.29
N GLU A 75 9.63 -1.86 -37.31
CA GLU A 75 10.52 -1.17 -38.24
C GLU A 75 11.23 0.03 -37.58
N ASP A 76 10.53 0.86 -36.80
CA ASP A 76 11.11 2.01 -36.09
C ASP A 76 12.11 1.56 -35.01
N SER A 77 11.77 0.51 -34.26
CA SER A 77 12.61 -0.10 -33.23
C SER A 77 13.84 -0.77 -33.79
N THR A 78 13.69 -1.53 -34.89
CA THR A 78 14.82 -2.13 -35.61
C THR A 78 15.73 -1.05 -36.18
N LEU A 79 15.17 0.00 -36.79
CA LEU A 79 15.93 1.14 -37.32
C LEU A 79 16.71 1.86 -36.20
N PHE A 80 16.07 2.16 -35.06
CA PHE A 80 16.74 2.79 -33.92
C PHE A 80 17.90 1.94 -33.38
N ILE A 81 17.68 0.64 -33.15
CA ILE A 81 18.73 -0.25 -32.65
C ILE A 81 19.92 -0.30 -33.62
N ASN A 82 19.66 -0.35 -34.93
CA ASN A 82 20.72 -0.37 -35.93
C ASN A 82 21.46 0.97 -36.02
N LEU A 83 20.76 2.11 -35.88
CA LEU A 83 21.38 3.44 -35.81
C LEU A 83 22.27 3.60 -34.57
N VAL A 84 21.86 3.09 -33.41
CA VAL A 84 22.69 3.09 -32.19
C VAL A 84 23.92 2.19 -32.37
N ARG A 85 23.75 0.97 -32.88
CA ARG A 85 24.87 0.06 -33.19
C ARG A 85 25.86 0.65 -34.19
N ALA A 86 25.38 1.44 -35.14
CA ALA A 86 26.19 2.10 -36.16
C ALA A 86 26.89 3.38 -35.67
N ASN A 87 26.73 3.77 -34.39
CA ASN A 87 27.15 5.06 -33.83
C ASN A 87 26.58 6.27 -34.58
N LEU A 88 25.41 6.12 -35.21
CA LEU A 88 24.65 7.18 -35.89
C LEU A 88 23.61 7.83 -34.97
N ILE A 89 23.24 7.17 -33.87
CA ILE A 89 22.57 7.78 -32.72
C ILE A 89 23.43 7.47 -31.49
N VAL A 90 23.97 8.50 -30.84
CA VAL A 90 24.93 8.36 -29.74
C VAL A 90 24.41 9.08 -28.49
N PRO A 91 24.45 8.45 -27.29
CA PRO A 91 24.09 9.13 -26.05
C PRO A 91 25.08 10.24 -25.70
N ARG A 92 24.56 11.43 -25.40
CA ARG A 92 25.35 12.59 -24.99
C ARG A 92 25.71 12.51 -23.50
N GLU A 93 27.00 12.57 -23.18
CA GLU A 93 27.48 12.42 -21.80
C GLU A 93 26.96 13.48 -20.80
N SER A 94 26.58 14.68 -21.26
CA SER A 94 26.22 15.79 -20.35
C SER A 94 24.76 15.75 -19.84
N ASP A 95 23.83 15.15 -20.58
CA ASP A 95 22.39 15.16 -20.25
C ASP A 95 21.60 13.88 -20.60
N SER A 96 22.25 12.80 -21.05
CA SER A 96 21.58 11.58 -21.55
C SER A 96 20.64 11.84 -22.75
N GLY A 97 20.79 12.98 -23.43
CA GLY A 97 20.23 13.19 -24.76
C GLY A 97 20.82 12.22 -25.77
N LEU A 98 20.25 12.21 -26.97
CA LEU A 98 20.68 11.40 -28.10
C LEU A 98 21.06 12.35 -29.24
N ASP A 99 22.33 12.37 -29.59
CA ASP A 99 22.82 13.09 -30.75
C ASP A 99 22.64 12.22 -32.01
N MET A 100 21.97 12.77 -33.01
CA MET A 100 21.73 12.12 -34.30
C MET A 100 22.78 12.60 -35.31
N ALA A 101 23.47 11.67 -35.96
CA ALA A 101 24.41 11.95 -37.03
C ALA A 101 23.70 12.70 -38.17
N PRO A 102 24.26 13.81 -38.69
CA PRO A 102 23.65 14.58 -39.77
C PRO A 102 23.60 13.80 -41.10
N PRO A 103 22.78 14.20 -42.08
CA PRO A 103 22.62 13.47 -43.35
C PRO A 103 23.94 13.25 -44.12
N ASP A 104 24.91 14.15 -43.94
CA ASP A 104 26.22 14.18 -44.57
C ASP A 104 27.34 13.62 -43.66
N TYR A 105 27.01 12.97 -42.53
CA TYR A 105 27.99 12.45 -41.55
C TYR A 105 29.11 11.60 -42.17
N VAL A 106 28.80 10.72 -43.12
CA VAL A 106 29.82 9.90 -43.80
C VAL A 106 30.72 10.74 -44.72
N LEU A 107 30.20 11.80 -45.33
CA LEU A 107 31.01 12.75 -46.11
C LEU A 107 31.93 13.58 -45.20
N ILE A 108 31.42 14.03 -44.04
CA ILE A 108 32.22 14.70 -43.00
C ILE A 108 33.33 13.77 -42.50
N LYS A 109 33.03 12.50 -42.23
CA LYS A 109 34.01 11.49 -41.78
C LYS A 109 35.10 11.24 -42.83
N ARG A 110 34.73 11.12 -44.12
CA ARG A 110 35.69 11.01 -45.24
C ARG A 110 36.55 12.27 -45.40
N ALA A 111 35.96 13.46 -45.30
CA ALA A 111 36.69 14.72 -45.38
C ALA A 111 37.64 14.94 -44.18
N GLY A 112 37.30 14.41 -43.00
CA GLY A 112 38.11 14.46 -41.78
C GLY A 112 39.34 13.55 -41.77
N GLY A 113 39.59 12.77 -42.82
CA GLY A 113 40.81 11.96 -42.95
C GLY A 113 40.88 10.75 -42.01
N ALA A 114 39.74 10.26 -41.50
CA ALA A 114 39.70 9.04 -40.69
C ALA A 114 40.08 7.82 -41.56
N THR A 115 41.31 7.36 -41.42
CA THR A 115 41.81 6.14 -42.08
C THR A 115 41.01 4.92 -41.64
N LYS A 116 40.88 3.94 -42.54
CA LYS A 116 40.38 2.61 -42.19
C LYS A 116 41.34 1.97 -41.17
N ASP A 117 40.89 1.84 -39.93
CA ASP A 117 41.43 0.83 -39.03
C ASP A 117 40.79 -0.52 -39.40
N ASP A 118 41.53 -1.34 -40.15
CA ASP A 118 41.07 -2.64 -40.69
C ASP A 118 40.84 -3.75 -39.61
N ASP A 119 40.84 -3.38 -38.33
CA ASP A 119 40.68 -4.28 -37.16
C ASP A 119 39.42 -3.97 -36.30
N ASP A 120 38.57 -3.03 -36.70
CA ASP A 120 37.34 -2.69 -35.95
C ASP A 120 36.17 -3.62 -36.37
N GLU A 121 35.51 -4.30 -35.42
CA GLU A 121 34.32 -5.16 -35.67
C GLU A 121 33.04 -4.32 -35.94
N GLY A 122 33.20 -3.16 -36.57
CA GLY A 122 32.19 -2.12 -36.77
C GLY A 122 31.39 -2.22 -38.07
N ILE A 123 30.22 -1.57 -38.06
CA ILE A 123 29.30 -1.46 -39.21
C ILE A 123 29.95 -0.67 -40.36
N SER A 124 29.80 -1.17 -41.60
CA SER A 124 30.49 -0.63 -42.78
C SER A 124 29.98 0.76 -43.23
N GLU A 125 30.81 1.55 -43.90
CA GLU A 125 30.39 2.90 -44.39
C GLU A 125 29.13 2.86 -45.27
N GLY A 126 29.00 1.88 -46.18
CA GLY A 126 27.82 1.76 -47.04
C GLY A 126 26.54 1.38 -46.27
N GLU A 127 26.71 0.68 -45.15
CA GLU A 127 25.62 0.38 -44.22
C GLU A 127 25.27 1.60 -43.36
N GLN A 128 26.26 2.41 -42.96
CA GLN A 128 26.04 3.73 -42.34
C GLN A 128 25.29 4.69 -43.28
N GLU A 129 25.66 4.79 -44.56
CA GLU A 129 24.94 5.57 -45.57
C GLU A 129 23.50 5.07 -45.75
N THR A 130 23.29 3.76 -45.77
CA THR A 130 21.95 3.14 -45.88
C THR A 130 21.08 3.47 -44.67
N LEU A 131 21.65 3.40 -43.46
CA LEU A 131 20.94 3.73 -42.22
C LEU A 131 20.66 5.23 -42.08
N LEU A 132 21.57 6.12 -42.49
CA LEU A 132 21.31 7.56 -42.57
C LEU A 132 20.18 7.86 -43.54
N LYS A 133 20.18 7.24 -44.73
CA LYS A 133 19.08 7.36 -45.69
C LYS A 133 17.75 6.90 -45.08
N ALA A 134 17.75 5.76 -44.37
CA ALA A 134 16.57 5.30 -43.66
C ALA A 134 16.11 6.28 -42.55
N LEU A 135 17.03 6.91 -41.82
CA LEU A 135 16.70 7.90 -40.77
C LEU A 135 16.07 9.18 -41.33
N TYR A 136 16.56 9.66 -42.47
CA TYR A 136 16.14 10.96 -43.03
C TYR A 136 15.02 10.87 -44.08
N ASP A 137 14.97 9.79 -44.87
CA ASP A 137 14.07 9.67 -46.04
C ASP A 137 12.90 8.68 -45.84
N SER A 138 12.82 7.95 -44.73
CA SER A 138 11.76 6.96 -44.48
C SER A 138 10.73 7.40 -43.42
N ALA A 139 9.54 6.80 -43.46
CA ALA A 139 8.49 7.01 -42.45
C ALA A 139 8.94 6.58 -41.04
N ALA A 140 9.58 5.42 -40.92
CA ALA A 140 10.19 4.95 -39.66
C ALA A 140 11.26 5.94 -39.16
N GLY A 141 12.09 6.48 -40.05
CA GLY A 141 13.08 7.50 -39.72
C GLY A 141 12.48 8.81 -39.23
N THR A 142 11.33 9.22 -39.77
CA THR A 142 10.56 10.38 -39.27
C THR A 142 9.96 10.13 -37.88
N ILE A 143 9.50 8.91 -37.60
CA ILE A 143 9.05 8.51 -36.26
C ILE A 143 10.24 8.54 -35.29
N VAL A 144 11.37 7.90 -35.62
CA VAL A 144 12.60 7.89 -34.81
C VAL A 144 13.09 9.31 -34.52
N ARG A 145 13.19 10.20 -35.53
CA ARG A 145 13.59 11.61 -35.32
C ARG A 145 12.61 12.34 -34.39
N THR A 146 11.31 12.14 -34.57
CA THR A 146 10.28 12.74 -33.69
C THR A 146 10.43 12.26 -32.25
N GLN A 147 10.60 10.95 -32.04
CA GLN A 147 10.80 10.33 -30.74
C GLN A 147 12.10 10.80 -30.07
N VAL A 148 13.22 10.87 -30.80
CA VAL A 148 14.50 11.40 -30.29
C VAL A 148 14.40 12.89 -29.94
N ASN A 149 13.70 13.69 -30.75
CA ASN A 149 13.48 15.11 -30.44
C ASN A 149 12.59 15.29 -29.19
N LEU A 150 11.55 14.46 -29.02
CA LEU A 150 10.74 14.45 -27.79
C LEU A 150 11.57 14.02 -26.58
N TRP A 151 12.39 12.96 -26.70
CA TRP A 151 13.32 12.53 -25.67
C TRP A 151 14.25 13.66 -25.25
N ASN A 152 14.98 14.25 -26.20
CA ASN A 152 15.91 15.36 -25.99
C ASN A 152 15.23 16.59 -25.38
N GLY A 153 14.01 16.91 -25.82
CA GLY A 153 13.20 17.99 -25.25
C GLY A 153 12.93 17.83 -23.75
N THR A 154 12.94 16.60 -23.24
CA THR A 154 12.72 16.31 -21.81
C THR A 154 13.99 16.14 -20.98
N ARG A 155 15.17 16.22 -21.61
CA ARG A 155 16.49 16.03 -20.97
C ARG A 155 17.09 17.29 -20.38
N ARG A 156 16.78 18.48 -20.90
CA ARG A 156 17.13 19.76 -20.27
C ARG A 156 15.95 20.69 -20.20
N MET A 157 15.67 21.18 -19.00
CA MET A 157 14.57 22.09 -18.76
C MET A 157 14.83 23.04 -17.59
N ALA A 158 14.18 24.20 -17.66
CA ALA A 158 13.95 25.03 -16.49
C ALA A 158 12.45 25.18 -16.28
N ALA A 159 12.01 25.25 -15.03
CA ALA A 159 10.60 25.48 -14.70
C ALA A 159 10.45 26.31 -13.44
N VAL A 160 9.35 27.06 -13.36
CA VAL A 160 8.96 27.85 -12.20
C VAL A 160 7.50 27.62 -11.83
N ARG A 161 7.18 27.79 -10.55
CA ARG A 161 5.82 27.96 -10.01
C ARG A 161 5.90 28.66 -8.66
N ASP A 162 4.78 29.22 -8.21
CA ASP A 162 4.69 29.87 -6.90
C ASP A 162 3.36 29.60 -6.18
N ASP A 163 3.27 30.01 -4.91
CA ASP A 163 2.16 29.78 -3.99
C ASP A 163 1.13 30.93 -3.91
N ARG A 164 1.09 31.83 -4.90
CA ARG A 164 0.10 32.91 -4.92
C ARG A 164 -1.30 32.38 -5.19
N ALA A 165 -2.24 32.72 -4.32
CA ALA A 165 -3.66 32.48 -4.55
C ALA A 165 -4.15 33.30 -5.76
N VAL A 166 -4.59 32.61 -6.80
CA VAL A 166 -5.23 33.23 -7.98
C VAL A 166 -6.74 33.16 -7.81
N ALA A 167 -7.44 34.28 -8.02
CA ALA A 167 -8.90 34.30 -8.01
C ALA A 167 -9.47 33.28 -9.01
N GLN A 168 -10.59 32.64 -8.65
CA GLN A 168 -11.10 31.47 -9.38
C GLN A 168 -11.44 31.76 -10.85
N GLU A 169 -11.84 33.00 -11.16
CA GLU A 169 -12.08 33.51 -12.52
C GLU A 169 -10.80 33.68 -13.36
N ALA A 170 -9.65 33.83 -12.71
CA ALA A 170 -8.34 33.98 -13.34
C ALA A 170 -7.50 32.69 -13.28
N ALA A 171 -8.06 31.56 -12.83
CA ALA A 171 -7.33 30.30 -12.59
C ALA A 171 -6.61 29.72 -13.84
N ASN A 172 -7.05 30.07 -15.04
CA ASN A 172 -6.42 29.65 -16.31
C ASN A 172 -5.34 30.64 -16.81
N ARG A 173 -5.05 31.72 -16.09
CA ARG A 173 -4.09 32.76 -16.52
C ARG A 173 -2.66 32.33 -16.21
N VAL A 174 -1.86 32.09 -17.25
CA VAL A 174 -0.42 31.86 -17.12
C VAL A 174 0.23 33.13 -16.56
N LEU A 175 0.72 33.06 -15.31
CA LEU A 175 1.30 34.21 -14.61
C LEU A 175 2.75 34.51 -15.04
N TRP A 176 3.50 33.45 -15.35
CA TRP A 176 4.91 33.53 -15.70
C TRP A 176 5.14 33.53 -17.21
N LYS A 177 6.05 34.39 -17.67
CA LYS A 177 6.59 34.37 -19.03
C LYS A 177 8.04 33.86 -18.97
N ALA A 178 8.54 33.30 -20.07
CA ALA A 178 9.94 32.93 -20.20
C ALA A 178 10.55 33.50 -21.48
N ALA A 179 11.80 33.94 -21.39
CA ALA A 179 12.63 34.35 -22.50
C ALA A 179 14.07 33.83 -22.30
N SER A 180 14.89 33.81 -23.35
CA SER A 180 16.34 33.73 -23.17
C SER A 180 16.86 35.02 -22.50
N GLU A 181 18.06 34.97 -21.91
CA GLU A 181 18.75 36.16 -21.37
C GLU A 181 18.94 37.27 -22.42
N GLY A 182 18.98 36.93 -23.72
CA GLY A 182 18.96 37.88 -24.84
C GLY A 182 17.57 38.39 -25.25
N GLY A 183 16.52 38.15 -24.46
CA GLY A 183 15.17 38.69 -24.66
C GLY A 183 14.27 37.91 -25.63
N ILE A 184 14.73 36.80 -26.22
CA ILE A 184 13.94 36.00 -27.18
C ILE A 184 12.87 35.21 -26.43
N PRO A 185 11.56 35.40 -26.68
CA PRO A 185 10.49 34.66 -26.00
C PRO A 185 10.60 33.14 -26.22
N LYS A 186 10.23 32.35 -25.22
CA LYS A 186 10.26 30.89 -25.27
C LYS A 186 8.86 30.27 -25.19
N PRO A 187 8.59 29.18 -25.93
CA PRO A 187 7.35 28.44 -25.78
C PRO A 187 7.30 27.82 -24.38
N LEU A 188 6.11 27.87 -23.77
CA LEU A 188 5.85 27.37 -22.43
C LEU A 188 5.11 26.05 -22.47
N THR A 189 5.43 25.16 -21.53
CA THR A 189 4.68 23.93 -21.26
C THR A 189 4.43 23.78 -19.76
N ASN A 190 3.38 23.06 -19.37
CA ASN A 190 3.13 22.66 -17.99
C ASN A 190 3.63 21.23 -17.68
N LEU A 191 4.21 20.56 -18.67
CA LEU A 191 4.72 19.20 -18.56
C LEU A 191 6.09 19.20 -17.87
N VAL A 192 6.07 18.96 -16.55
CA VAL A 192 7.27 18.68 -15.75
C VAL A 192 7.35 17.19 -15.41
N PRO A 193 8.49 16.51 -15.65
CA PRO A 193 8.69 15.12 -15.26
C PRO A 193 8.58 14.94 -13.74
N GLU A 194 7.87 13.90 -13.31
CA GLU A 194 7.64 13.61 -11.90
C GLU A 194 8.93 13.22 -11.14
N SER A 195 10.03 12.90 -11.86
CA SER A 195 11.38 12.72 -11.32
C SER A 195 11.94 13.97 -10.63
N PHE A 196 11.47 15.16 -10.96
CA PHE A 196 11.87 16.41 -10.28
C PHE A 196 11.22 16.62 -8.91
N GLY A 197 10.47 15.62 -8.38
CA GLY A 197 9.85 15.67 -7.06
C GLY A 197 10.79 15.98 -5.88
N PHE A 198 12.11 15.87 -6.05
CA PHE A 198 13.09 16.29 -5.05
C PHE A 198 13.03 17.80 -4.71
N VAL A 199 12.47 18.63 -5.60
CA VAL A 199 12.19 20.06 -5.35
C VAL A 199 11.23 20.27 -4.17
N ASN A 200 10.41 19.27 -3.85
CA ASN A 200 9.45 19.30 -2.75
C ASN A 200 10.12 19.22 -1.34
N LYS A 201 11.45 19.06 -1.24
CA LYS A 201 12.18 19.06 0.04
C LYS A 201 11.64 18.11 1.13
N ASP A 202 11.30 16.88 0.76
CA ASP A 202 10.68 15.90 1.68
C ASP A 202 9.29 16.32 2.22
N GLN A 203 8.65 17.37 1.69
CA GLN A 203 7.29 17.80 2.05
C GLN A 203 6.41 18.07 0.82
N ILE A 204 5.19 17.55 0.77
CA ILE A 204 4.27 17.86 -0.34
C ILE A 204 3.79 19.33 -0.21
N PRO A 205 4.07 20.23 -1.17
CA PRO A 205 3.74 21.65 -1.06
C PRO A 205 2.23 21.89 -1.20
N LYS A 206 1.73 22.95 -0.55
CA LYS A 206 0.31 23.36 -0.60
C LYS A 206 0.15 24.62 -1.44
N GLY A 207 -0.98 24.76 -2.12
CA GLY A 207 -1.38 26.02 -2.76
C GLY A 207 -0.54 26.44 -3.98
N MET A 208 0.43 25.60 -4.39
CA MET A 208 1.24 25.88 -5.57
C MET A 208 0.40 25.94 -6.85
N SER A 209 0.74 26.91 -7.70
CA SER A 209 0.32 26.99 -9.09
C SER A 209 0.83 25.79 -9.91
N ASP A 210 0.22 25.57 -11.07
CA ASP A 210 0.75 24.60 -12.03
C ASP A 210 2.10 25.08 -12.59
N TRP A 211 2.97 24.14 -12.95
CA TRP A 211 4.31 24.46 -13.46
C TRP A 211 4.26 25.26 -14.77
N VAL A 212 5.16 26.22 -14.89
CA VAL A 212 5.50 26.90 -16.15
C VAL A 212 6.94 26.55 -16.50
N ALA A 213 7.13 25.77 -17.55
CA ALA A 213 8.42 25.19 -17.94
C ALA A 213 8.80 25.53 -19.39
N VAL A 214 10.11 25.56 -19.63
CA VAL A 214 10.72 25.59 -20.97
C VAL A 214 11.45 24.26 -21.16
N ALA A 215 11.01 23.48 -22.15
CA ALA A 215 11.58 22.20 -22.55
C ALA A 215 12.61 22.39 -23.69
N GLY A 216 13.60 21.49 -23.78
CA GLY A 216 14.61 21.49 -24.85
C GLY A 216 15.59 22.66 -24.80
N ALA A 217 15.85 23.22 -23.61
CA ALA A 217 16.80 24.31 -23.44
C ALA A 217 18.26 23.84 -23.64
N ARG A 218 19.12 24.68 -24.22
CA ARG A 218 20.54 24.31 -24.44
C ARG A 218 21.33 24.34 -23.13
N GLU A 219 22.43 23.57 -23.06
CA GLU A 219 23.30 23.47 -21.88
C GLU A 219 23.83 24.84 -21.37
N THR A 220 24.15 25.75 -22.28
CA THR A 220 24.65 27.10 -21.97
C THR A 220 23.57 28.17 -21.99
N GLU A 221 22.30 27.82 -22.21
CA GLU A 221 21.21 28.78 -22.34
C GLU A 221 20.66 29.19 -20.98
N ARG A 222 20.69 30.50 -20.68
CA ARG A 222 20.04 31.07 -19.51
C ARG A 222 18.63 31.54 -19.85
N LEU A 223 17.69 31.16 -19.00
CA LEU A 223 16.27 31.46 -19.14
C LEU A 223 15.82 32.43 -18.06
N VAL A 224 15.22 33.54 -18.47
CA VAL A 224 14.64 34.55 -17.59
C VAL A 224 13.14 34.28 -17.47
N PHE A 225 12.71 33.90 -16.28
CA PHE A 225 11.29 33.81 -15.93
C PHE A 225 10.84 35.11 -15.30
N SER A 226 9.76 35.70 -15.82
CA SER A 226 9.23 36.98 -15.32
C SER A 226 7.73 36.94 -15.03
N THR A 227 7.31 37.64 -13.98
CA THR A 227 5.92 37.81 -13.55
C THR A 227 5.75 39.19 -12.91
N ASN A 228 4.52 39.66 -12.77
CA ASN A 228 4.16 40.73 -11.83
C ASN A 228 3.37 40.12 -10.66
N THR A 229 3.45 40.66 -9.44
CA THR A 229 2.70 40.17 -8.27
C THR A 229 1.22 40.49 -8.31
N GLY A 230 0.78 41.50 -9.06
CA GLY A 230 -0.61 41.96 -9.08
C GLY A 230 -1.06 42.42 -7.69
N SER A 231 -2.26 42.05 -7.25
CA SER A 231 -2.77 42.36 -5.91
C SER A 231 -2.18 41.48 -4.79
N TYR A 232 -1.12 40.71 -5.04
CA TYR A 232 -0.50 39.87 -4.01
C TYR A 232 0.55 40.64 -3.21
N SER A 233 0.43 40.61 -1.88
CA SER A 233 1.46 41.09 -0.95
C SER A 233 1.67 40.09 0.20
N GLY A 234 2.90 40.04 0.72
CA GLY A 234 3.31 39.11 1.78
C GLY A 234 4.45 38.17 1.37
N ALA A 235 4.59 37.06 2.08
CA ALA A 235 5.61 36.05 1.79
C ALA A 235 5.26 35.28 0.50
N LEU A 236 6.28 35.01 -0.33
CA LEU A 236 6.19 34.32 -1.61
C LEU A 236 7.24 33.21 -1.66
N HIS A 237 6.82 32.01 -2.05
CA HIS A 237 7.69 30.85 -2.24
C HIS A 237 7.65 30.42 -3.71
N VAL A 238 8.71 30.75 -4.45
CA VAL A 238 8.87 30.30 -5.84
C VAL A 238 9.68 29.01 -5.86
N GLN A 239 9.11 27.92 -6.38
CA GLN A 239 9.87 26.71 -6.69
C GLN A 239 10.46 26.82 -8.09
N VAL A 240 11.71 26.38 -8.23
CA VAL A 240 12.49 26.45 -9.48
C VAL A 240 13.12 25.09 -9.76
N ILE A 241 12.96 24.57 -10.97
CA ILE A 241 13.77 23.48 -11.53
C ILE A 241 14.83 24.10 -12.42
N GLY A 242 16.08 23.68 -12.25
CA GLY A 242 17.24 24.41 -12.73
C GLY A 242 17.92 25.22 -11.61
N ARG A 243 19.12 25.69 -11.91
CA ARG A 243 19.97 26.45 -10.98
C ARG A 243 19.64 27.94 -11.09
N PRO A 244 19.05 28.58 -10.07
CA PRO A 244 18.84 30.03 -10.09
C PRO A 244 20.18 30.75 -9.95
N VAL A 245 20.54 31.54 -10.97
CA VAL A 245 21.77 32.36 -11.02
C VAL A 245 21.52 33.83 -10.71
N LYS A 246 20.31 34.34 -10.98
CA LYS A 246 19.86 35.69 -10.60
C LYS A 246 18.48 35.59 -9.98
N VAL A 247 18.28 36.25 -8.83
CA VAL A 247 17.02 36.30 -8.09
C VAL A 247 16.74 37.73 -7.62
N PRO A 248 15.50 38.08 -7.24
CA PRO A 248 15.18 39.40 -6.72
C PRO A 248 15.98 39.77 -5.45
N PRO A 249 16.33 41.05 -5.24
CA PRO A 249 17.02 41.49 -4.03
C PRO A 249 16.29 41.10 -2.75
N GLY A 250 17.03 40.64 -1.74
CA GLY A 250 16.47 40.18 -0.46
C GLY A 250 15.83 38.78 -0.49
N ALA A 251 15.79 38.10 -1.63
CA ALA A 251 15.32 36.73 -1.72
C ALA A 251 16.33 35.73 -1.11
N ARG A 252 15.84 34.80 -0.29
CA ARG A 252 16.61 33.66 0.21
C ARG A 252 16.47 32.49 -0.75
N VAL A 253 17.59 31.97 -1.24
CA VAL A 253 17.63 30.78 -2.09
C VAL A 253 18.06 29.58 -1.26
N ASP A 254 17.27 28.51 -1.28
CA ASP A 254 17.62 27.21 -0.69
C ASP A 254 17.66 26.18 -1.83
N ARG A 255 18.88 25.81 -2.23
CA ARG A 255 19.17 24.92 -3.36
C ARG A 255 19.19 23.47 -2.90
N ARG A 256 18.66 22.56 -3.73
CA ARG A 256 18.86 21.13 -3.61
C ARG A 256 19.51 20.57 -4.87
N SER A 257 20.45 19.69 -4.62
CA SER A 257 21.15 18.86 -5.59
C SER A 257 20.64 17.43 -5.43
N TYR A 258 20.13 16.83 -6.50
CA TYR A 258 19.74 15.43 -6.53
C TYR A 258 20.74 14.63 -7.33
N ASP A 259 21.37 13.68 -6.64
CA ASP A 259 22.27 12.70 -7.22
C ASP A 259 21.52 11.37 -7.40
N PHE A 260 21.31 10.98 -8.67
CA PHE A 260 20.67 9.71 -9.03
C PHE A 260 21.49 8.47 -8.60
N PHE A 261 22.74 8.64 -8.16
CA PHE A 261 23.66 7.55 -7.81
C PHE A 261 23.80 7.28 -6.31
N GLY A 262 23.19 8.13 -5.46
CA GLY A 262 23.36 8.08 -4.00
C GLY A 262 22.77 6.84 -3.31
N GLU A 263 21.66 6.29 -3.81
CA GLU A 263 21.01 5.10 -3.22
C GLU A 263 21.02 3.91 -4.20
N LYS A 264 22.01 3.02 -4.00
CA LYS A 264 22.14 1.69 -4.64
C LYS A 264 22.38 1.66 -6.17
N GLY A 265 23.58 2.07 -6.58
CA GLY A 265 24.49 1.22 -7.37
C GLY A 265 24.19 0.87 -8.84
N GLU A 266 22.93 0.78 -9.30
CA GLU A 266 22.57 0.08 -10.55
C GLU A 266 22.48 0.99 -11.81
N LEU A 267 22.47 2.32 -11.65
CA LEU A 267 22.27 3.26 -12.78
C LEU A 267 23.53 4.00 -13.27
N LYS A 268 24.72 3.66 -12.76
CA LYS A 268 25.97 4.45 -12.88
C LYS A 268 26.44 4.88 -14.29
N TRP A 269 25.93 4.26 -15.36
CA TRP A 269 26.41 4.51 -16.72
C TRP A 269 25.64 5.62 -17.46
N ALA A 270 24.48 6.08 -16.94
CA ALA A 270 23.56 6.95 -17.70
C ALA A 270 23.74 8.47 -17.49
N CYS A 271 24.40 8.93 -16.42
CA CYS A 271 24.60 10.36 -16.12
C CYS A 271 25.88 10.61 -15.32
N LYS A 272 26.46 11.81 -15.44
CA LYS A 272 27.50 12.35 -14.54
C LYS A 272 27.07 13.65 -13.85
N THR A 273 25.90 14.19 -14.20
CA THR A 273 25.43 15.51 -13.78
C THR A 273 24.43 15.44 -12.62
N VAL A 274 24.58 16.37 -11.68
CA VAL A 274 23.67 16.58 -10.56
C VAL A 274 22.48 17.42 -11.02
N ALA A 275 21.26 16.95 -10.80
CA ALA A 275 20.08 17.75 -11.09
C ALA A 275 19.88 18.80 -9.99
N GLU A 276 19.82 20.09 -10.34
CA GLU A 276 19.58 21.18 -9.39
C GLU A 276 18.13 21.68 -9.42
N ALA A 277 17.60 21.99 -8.25
CA ALA A 277 16.35 22.72 -8.05
C ALA A 277 16.49 23.65 -6.84
N ALA A 278 15.60 24.62 -6.70
CA ALA A 278 15.62 25.55 -5.58
C ALA A 278 14.24 25.98 -5.13
N VAL A 279 14.15 26.44 -3.89
CA VAL A 279 13.03 27.27 -3.43
C VAL A 279 13.58 28.66 -3.11
N VAL A 280 13.00 29.66 -3.75
CA VAL A 280 13.33 31.07 -3.59
C VAL A 280 12.22 31.70 -2.74
N THR A 281 12.56 32.12 -1.52
CA THR A 281 11.63 32.73 -0.56
C THR A 281 11.89 34.23 -0.46
N MET A 282 10.86 35.05 -0.58
CA MET A 282 10.95 36.52 -0.52
C MET A 282 9.67 37.13 0.06
N ASN A 283 9.73 38.37 0.54
CA ASN A 283 8.53 39.16 0.84
C ASN A 283 8.31 40.16 -0.28
N VAL A 284 7.09 40.23 -0.81
CA VAL A 284 6.72 41.09 -1.94
C VAL A 284 5.59 42.05 -1.60
N ARG A 285 5.50 43.14 -2.35
CA ARG A 285 4.36 44.07 -2.33
C ARG A 285 3.51 43.86 -3.58
N GLU A 286 2.33 44.45 -3.59
CA GLU A 286 1.49 44.51 -4.78
C GLU A 286 2.21 45.19 -5.95
N ASN A 287 1.88 44.78 -7.16
CA ASN A 287 2.37 45.25 -8.46
C ASN A 287 3.90 45.22 -8.66
N THR A 288 4.63 44.46 -7.83
CA THR A 288 6.08 44.28 -7.90
C THR A 288 6.45 43.40 -9.12
N PRO A 289 7.33 43.84 -10.03
CA PRO A 289 7.88 42.98 -11.06
C PRO A 289 8.93 42.02 -10.45
N LEU A 290 8.89 40.76 -10.86
CA LEU A 290 9.82 39.72 -10.40
C LEU A 290 10.48 39.06 -11.61
N GLU A 291 11.79 38.87 -11.52
CA GLU A 291 12.60 38.14 -12.50
C GLU A 291 13.50 37.11 -11.80
N ILE A 292 13.56 35.90 -12.35
CA ILE A 292 14.49 34.85 -11.91
C ILE A 292 15.20 34.30 -13.15
N THR A 293 16.52 34.41 -13.20
CA THR A 293 17.34 33.80 -14.25
C THR A 293 17.80 32.41 -13.80
N VAL A 294 17.54 31.41 -14.63
CA VAL A 294 17.73 29.98 -14.34
C VAL A 294 18.59 29.34 -15.42
N GLU A 295 19.59 28.57 -14.99
CA GLU A 295 20.33 27.61 -15.84
C GLU A 295 19.58 26.26 -15.83
N PRO A 296 19.20 25.67 -16.99
CA PRO A 296 18.41 24.45 -17.07
C PRO A 296 19.03 23.25 -16.33
N ALA A 297 18.20 22.49 -15.61
CA ALA A 297 18.60 21.23 -15.03
C ALA A 297 18.57 20.11 -16.07
N ALA A 298 19.52 19.18 -15.96
CA ALA A 298 19.46 17.89 -16.64
C ALA A 298 18.46 16.96 -15.94
N ASN A 299 17.73 16.17 -16.74
CA ASN A 299 16.83 15.11 -16.27
C ASN A 299 17.42 13.76 -16.66
N CYS A 300 17.92 13.00 -15.69
CA CYS A 300 18.54 11.70 -15.94
C CYS A 300 17.55 10.51 -15.93
N SER A 301 16.25 10.73 -15.67
CA SER A 301 15.28 9.64 -15.53
C SER A 301 15.21 8.75 -16.79
N PRO A 302 15.31 7.41 -16.69
CA PRO A 302 15.20 6.51 -17.85
C PRO A 302 13.76 6.42 -18.41
N SER A 303 12.77 6.89 -17.66
CA SER A 303 11.36 6.98 -18.04
C SER A 303 10.82 8.40 -17.87
N VAL A 304 10.26 8.99 -18.93
CA VAL A 304 9.74 10.36 -18.91
C VAL A 304 8.46 10.44 -19.77
N PHE A 305 7.37 10.97 -19.21
CA PHE A 305 6.03 11.06 -19.85
C PHE A 305 5.50 9.77 -20.49
N GLY A 306 5.89 8.62 -19.95
CA GLY A 306 5.53 7.31 -20.48
C GLY A 306 6.36 6.86 -21.67
N LEU A 307 7.39 7.59 -22.06
CA LEU A 307 8.46 7.13 -22.94
C LEU A 307 9.56 6.49 -22.09
N ALA A 308 10.03 5.31 -22.47
CA ALA A 308 11.11 4.60 -21.79
C ALA A 308 12.13 4.07 -22.81
N ILE A 309 13.38 4.48 -22.68
CA ILE A 309 14.51 3.84 -23.35
C ILE A 309 15.31 3.13 -22.27
N SER A 310 15.19 1.80 -22.23
CA SER A 310 16.01 0.96 -21.37
C SER A 310 17.27 0.54 -22.14
N MET A 311 18.41 0.57 -21.47
CA MET A 311 19.68 0.06 -21.98
C MET A 311 20.29 -0.77 -20.84
N ALA A 312 20.75 -1.99 -21.10
CA ALA A 312 21.31 -2.88 -20.09
C ALA A 312 22.76 -3.21 -20.42
N GLY A 313 23.69 -2.60 -19.71
CA GLY A 313 25.12 -2.87 -19.82
C GLY A 313 25.68 -3.42 -18.52
N GLU A 314 25.88 -4.74 -18.46
CA GLU A 314 26.96 -5.26 -17.63
C GLU A 314 28.30 -5.11 -18.36
N ASP A 315 29.30 -4.69 -17.59
CA ASP A 315 30.74 -4.67 -17.87
C ASP A 315 31.29 -3.61 -18.87
N LEU A 316 31.87 -2.55 -18.29
CA LEU A 316 32.88 -1.67 -18.91
C LEU A 316 34.07 -1.43 -17.94
N ALA A 317 34.46 -2.47 -17.19
CA ALA A 317 35.55 -2.40 -16.22
C ALA A 317 36.76 -3.29 -16.58
N GLY A 318 37.15 -3.34 -17.85
CA GLY A 318 38.46 -3.87 -18.24
C GLY A 318 38.61 -4.25 -19.71
N ARG A 319 39.65 -3.73 -20.37
CA ARG A 319 40.14 -4.31 -21.64
C ARG A 319 40.74 -5.70 -21.37
N PRO A 320 40.25 -6.79 -21.99
CA PRO A 320 40.98 -8.05 -22.02
C PRO A 320 42.16 -7.93 -23.00
N ARG A 321 43.37 -8.29 -22.58
CA ARG A 321 44.48 -8.53 -23.53
C ARG A 321 44.15 -9.74 -24.41
N GLN A 322 44.40 -9.62 -25.71
CA GLN A 322 44.26 -10.71 -26.70
C GLN A 322 44.88 -12.04 -26.23
N ARG A 323 44.19 -13.15 -26.49
CA ARG A 323 44.78 -14.40 -27.05
C ARG A 323 43.69 -15.32 -27.62
N PRO A 324 43.98 -16.21 -28.60
CA PRO A 324 43.02 -16.42 -29.70
C PRO A 324 42.41 -17.83 -29.87
N LYS A 325 41.30 -17.85 -30.63
CA LYS A 325 40.78 -18.93 -31.52
C LYS A 325 40.40 -20.30 -30.93
N ARG A 326 39.13 -20.69 -31.17
CA ARG A 326 38.76 -22.06 -31.58
C ARG A 326 37.62 -22.02 -32.63
N LYS A 327 37.61 -22.98 -33.57
CA LYS A 327 36.80 -22.96 -34.81
C LYS A 327 35.77 -24.10 -34.89
N LYS A 328 34.68 -23.84 -35.63
CA LYS A 328 33.65 -24.76 -36.24
C LYS A 328 32.49 -25.26 -35.35
N GLY A 329 31.24 -25.06 -35.85
CA GLY A 329 29.93 -25.45 -35.27
C GLY A 329 29.46 -26.88 -35.68
N PRO A 330 28.18 -27.16 -36.06
CA PRO A 330 27.01 -26.28 -36.28
C PRO A 330 25.62 -26.83 -35.75
N ARG A 331 24.51 -26.10 -36.07
CA ARG A 331 23.05 -26.47 -36.11
C ARG A 331 22.10 -26.16 -34.92
N ALA A 332 21.51 -24.96 -34.99
CA ALA A 332 20.07 -24.58 -34.97
C ALA A 332 18.98 -25.41 -34.25
N LYS A 333 18.09 -24.69 -33.53
CA LYS A 333 16.62 -24.64 -33.73
C LYS A 333 15.96 -23.46 -32.97
N ASP A 334 14.93 -22.86 -33.55
CA ASP A 334 14.27 -21.61 -33.12
C ASP A 334 13.47 -21.67 -31.81
N LYS A 335 13.40 -20.54 -31.07
CA LYS A 335 12.21 -20.04 -30.32
C LYS A 335 12.33 -18.54 -29.93
N ASP A 336 11.29 -17.77 -30.26
CA ASP A 336 10.78 -16.56 -29.57
C ASP A 336 11.72 -15.32 -29.41
N PRO A 337 11.19 -14.12 -29.07
CA PRO A 337 11.61 -12.90 -29.77
C PRO A 337 12.90 -12.25 -29.26
N GLY A 338 13.82 -12.00 -30.19
CA GLY A 338 14.60 -10.75 -30.21
C GLY A 338 15.81 -10.63 -29.29
N VAL A 339 16.28 -11.70 -28.64
CA VAL A 339 17.56 -11.68 -27.91
C VAL A 339 18.69 -12.12 -28.84
N ILE A 340 19.53 -11.17 -29.25
CA ILE A 340 20.75 -11.43 -30.04
C ILE A 340 21.97 -11.10 -29.18
N THR A 341 22.60 -12.12 -28.62
CA THR A 341 23.85 -11.99 -27.86
C THR A 341 25.05 -11.90 -28.80
N THR A 342 25.39 -10.68 -29.22
CA THR A 342 26.79 -10.31 -29.51
C THR A 342 27.49 -9.99 -28.18
N GLY A 343 28.80 -10.22 -28.09
CA GLY A 343 29.55 -9.89 -26.88
C GLY A 343 29.45 -8.40 -26.54
N THR A 344 29.29 -8.08 -25.25
CA THR A 344 29.13 -6.73 -24.68
C THR A 344 27.86 -5.95 -25.06
N ILE A 345 27.04 -5.66 -24.03
CA ILE A 345 25.82 -4.81 -23.99
C ILE A 345 24.54 -5.41 -24.59
N GLU A 346 23.51 -5.62 -23.75
CA GLU A 346 22.14 -5.97 -24.16
C GLU A 346 21.26 -4.72 -24.32
N TRP A 347 20.94 -4.37 -25.56
CA TRP A 347 20.07 -3.23 -25.87
C TRP A 347 18.60 -3.68 -25.98
N THR A 348 17.80 -3.43 -24.94
CA THR A 348 16.35 -3.72 -24.94
C THR A 348 15.49 -2.48 -25.17
N TYR A 349 15.23 -2.17 -26.44
CA TYR A 349 14.32 -1.09 -26.85
C TYR A 349 12.86 -1.48 -26.56
N ASN A 350 12.16 -0.68 -25.75
CA ASN A 350 10.77 -0.96 -25.35
C ASN A 350 9.98 0.35 -25.34
N TRP A 351 9.70 0.92 -26.52
CA TRP A 351 8.75 2.01 -26.69
C TRP A 351 7.32 1.50 -26.56
N ARG A 352 7.00 1.09 -25.34
CA ARG A 352 5.63 1.17 -24.87
C ARG A 352 5.43 2.63 -24.52
N PRO A 353 4.30 3.23 -24.92
CA PRO A 353 3.64 4.13 -24.00
C PRO A 353 3.52 3.32 -22.71
N VAL A 354 4.34 3.63 -21.69
CA VAL A 354 3.96 3.25 -20.34
C VAL A 354 2.62 3.93 -20.20
N ALA A 355 1.58 3.11 -20.14
CA ALA A 355 0.29 3.60 -19.76
C ALA A 355 0.45 4.16 -18.34
N ARG A 356 0.72 5.48 -18.25
CA ARG A 356 -0.22 6.36 -17.54
C ARG A 356 -1.56 5.73 -17.82
N ALA A 357 -2.30 5.36 -16.78
CA ALA A 357 -3.65 4.89 -17.00
C ALA A 357 -4.38 6.04 -17.70
N THR A 358 -4.36 6.04 -19.04
CA THR A 358 -5.26 6.77 -19.90
C THR A 358 -6.57 6.49 -19.21
N PRO A 359 -7.27 7.51 -18.69
CA PRO A 359 -8.54 7.27 -18.06
C PRO A 359 -9.34 6.57 -19.16
N THR A 360 -9.48 5.25 -19.03
CA THR A 360 -10.15 4.45 -20.06
C THR A 360 -11.50 5.12 -20.20
N ALA A 361 -12.04 5.26 -21.41
CA ALA A 361 -13.27 6.05 -21.57
C ALA A 361 -14.36 5.61 -20.55
N SER A 362 -14.39 4.32 -20.20
CA SER A 362 -15.15 3.70 -19.11
C SER A 362 -14.94 4.19 -17.66
N ARG A 363 -13.88 4.95 -17.35
CA ARG A 363 -13.59 5.57 -16.04
C ARG A 363 -14.11 7.00 -15.94
N ALA A 364 -14.36 7.67 -17.06
CA ALA A 364 -14.74 9.08 -17.08
C ALA A 364 -16.11 9.31 -16.41
N ASP A 365 -17.05 8.37 -16.62
CA ASP A 365 -18.47 8.55 -16.32
C ASP A 365 -18.91 7.99 -14.94
N LYS A 366 -18.03 7.24 -14.26
CA LYS A 366 -18.34 6.70 -12.93
C LYS A 366 -18.04 7.74 -11.85
N LEU A 367 -19.12 8.31 -11.33
CA LEU A 367 -19.13 9.27 -10.23
C LEU A 367 -19.60 8.60 -8.93
N PHE A 368 -18.89 8.87 -7.83
CA PHE A 368 -19.13 8.28 -6.51
C PHE A 368 -19.02 9.33 -5.41
N VAL A 369 -19.98 9.35 -4.48
CA VAL A 369 -19.96 10.21 -3.29
C VAL A 369 -19.67 9.34 -2.07
N VAL A 370 -18.55 9.57 -1.39
CA VAL A 370 -18.15 8.76 -0.21
C VAL A 370 -18.58 9.45 1.08
N ARG A 371 -19.14 8.68 2.02
CA ARG A 371 -19.56 9.15 3.36
C ARG A 371 -19.08 8.25 4.49
N THR A 372 -19.03 8.79 5.70
CA THR A 372 -18.91 8.00 6.95
C THR A 372 -20.21 7.26 7.29
N ALA A 373 -20.17 6.33 8.23
CA ALA A 373 -21.33 5.56 8.73
C ALA A 373 -22.41 6.46 9.35
N ASP A 374 -22.02 7.62 9.88
CA ASP A 374 -22.86 8.69 10.43
C ASP A 374 -23.16 9.81 9.41
N GLY A 375 -22.88 9.61 8.12
CA GLY A 375 -23.37 10.45 7.01
C GLY A 375 -22.51 11.65 6.62
N VAL A 376 -21.37 11.89 7.28
CA VAL A 376 -20.46 13.01 6.95
C VAL A 376 -19.87 12.82 5.56
N ALA A 377 -19.98 13.85 4.72
CA ALA A 377 -19.44 13.84 3.36
C ALA A 377 -17.91 13.86 3.36
N LEU A 378 -17.30 12.81 2.79
CA LEU A 378 -15.86 12.68 2.65
C LEU A 378 -15.34 13.13 1.28
N THR A 379 -16.20 13.11 0.26
CA THR A 379 -15.93 13.67 -1.08
C THR A 379 -16.94 14.74 -1.47
N ASP A 380 -16.64 15.47 -2.54
CA ASP A 380 -17.55 16.42 -3.16
C ASP A 380 -18.88 15.76 -3.63
N PRO A 381 -20.02 16.49 -3.53
CA PRO A 381 -21.35 15.96 -3.87
C PRO A 381 -21.58 15.78 -5.38
N ASN A 382 -20.65 16.28 -6.20
CA ASN A 382 -20.64 16.08 -7.65
C ASN A 382 -20.08 14.69 -8.07
N GLY A 383 -19.60 13.90 -7.10
CA GLY A 383 -19.09 12.54 -7.28
C GLY A 383 -17.76 12.42 -8.07
N LYS A 384 -17.05 13.53 -8.32
CA LYS A 384 -15.72 13.52 -8.96
C LYS A 384 -14.64 12.96 -8.04
N GLY A 385 -14.89 12.91 -6.73
CA GLY A 385 -14.01 12.30 -5.75
C GLY A 385 -12.93 13.25 -5.25
N THR A 386 -13.25 14.53 -5.10
CA THR A 386 -12.37 15.50 -4.44
C THR A 386 -12.56 15.39 -2.93
N PRO A 387 -11.52 15.13 -2.10
CA PRO A 387 -11.66 15.06 -0.65
C PRO A 387 -12.18 16.36 -0.03
N THR A 388 -13.08 16.27 0.95
CA THR A 388 -13.61 17.42 1.68
C THR A 388 -12.65 17.92 2.76
N GLN A 389 -12.89 19.14 3.25
CA GLN A 389 -12.22 19.66 4.45
C GLN A 389 -12.48 18.77 5.69
N ALA A 390 -13.67 18.15 5.80
CA ALA A 390 -13.95 17.20 6.87
C ALA A 390 -13.06 15.95 6.78
N ALA A 391 -12.81 15.43 5.56
CA ALA A 391 -11.87 14.33 5.35
C ALA A 391 -10.41 14.71 5.69
N ASN A 392 -10.01 15.95 5.40
CA ASN A 392 -8.70 16.51 5.78
C ASN A 392 -8.51 16.55 7.30
N GLU A 393 -9.47 17.13 8.04
CA GLU A 393 -9.47 17.20 9.51
C GLU A 393 -9.46 15.82 10.17
N MET A 394 -10.15 14.86 9.56
CA MET A 394 -10.18 13.47 10.01
C MET A 394 -8.94 12.66 9.58
N GLY A 395 -8.02 13.23 8.79
CA GLY A 395 -6.84 12.51 8.28
C GLY A 395 -7.12 11.42 7.25
N LEU A 396 -8.31 11.44 6.63
CA LEU A 396 -8.78 10.39 5.71
C LEU A 396 -8.35 10.57 4.25
N ILE A 397 -7.59 11.61 3.90
CA ILE A 397 -7.18 11.85 2.51
C ILE A 397 -6.36 10.69 1.93
N SER A 398 -5.49 10.03 2.70
CA SER A 398 -4.74 8.84 2.23
C SER A 398 -5.67 7.65 1.94
N LEU A 399 -6.79 7.54 2.66
CA LEU A 399 -7.80 6.51 2.41
C LEU A 399 -8.59 6.79 1.13
N LEU A 400 -9.02 8.03 0.97
CA LEU A 400 -9.88 8.48 -0.12
C LEU A 400 -9.12 8.62 -1.43
N GLY A 401 -7.87 9.07 -1.36
CA GLY A 401 -7.02 9.44 -2.48
C GLY A 401 -7.17 10.91 -2.85
N TYR A 402 -6.18 11.42 -3.57
CA TYR A 402 -6.19 12.81 -4.06
C TYR A 402 -6.92 12.99 -5.40
N SER A 403 -7.23 11.90 -6.12
CA SER A 403 -7.99 11.92 -7.38
C SER A 403 -8.43 10.53 -7.83
N ARG A 404 -9.32 10.44 -8.83
CA ARG A 404 -9.67 9.17 -9.52
C ARG A 404 -8.49 8.48 -10.21
N ALA A 405 -7.35 9.15 -10.39
CA ALA A 405 -6.13 8.56 -10.92
C ALA A 405 -5.32 7.79 -9.85
N ASP A 406 -5.52 8.10 -8.56
CA ASP A 406 -4.93 7.39 -7.43
C ASP A 406 -5.55 6.01 -7.28
N SER A 407 -5.05 5.07 -8.07
CA SER A 407 -5.56 3.70 -8.16
C SER A 407 -5.47 2.90 -6.86
N MET A 408 -4.69 3.34 -5.87
CA MET A 408 -4.48 2.65 -4.57
C MET A 408 -5.48 3.10 -3.49
N SER A 409 -6.21 4.18 -3.75
CA SER A 409 -7.21 4.77 -2.87
C SER A 409 -8.63 4.27 -3.10
N ILE A 410 -9.56 4.49 -2.16
CA ILE A 410 -10.99 4.14 -2.33
C ILE A 410 -11.54 4.73 -3.64
N ILE A 411 -11.27 5.99 -3.95
CA ILE A 411 -11.89 6.66 -5.09
C ILE A 411 -11.36 6.09 -6.41
N GLY A 412 -10.07 5.81 -6.53
CA GLY A 412 -9.51 5.13 -7.70
C GLY A 412 -9.93 3.67 -7.81
N LEU A 413 -10.11 2.97 -6.69
CA LEU A 413 -10.65 1.60 -6.63
C LEU A 413 -12.09 1.54 -7.15
N LEU A 414 -12.95 2.44 -6.67
CA LEU A 414 -14.34 2.58 -7.12
C LEU A 414 -14.41 2.97 -8.61
N SER A 415 -13.67 4.01 -9.01
CA SER A 415 -13.62 4.50 -10.40
C SER A 415 -13.12 3.43 -11.38
N GLY A 416 -12.14 2.62 -10.97
CA GLY A 416 -11.57 1.53 -11.76
C GLY A 416 -12.36 0.21 -11.70
N SER A 417 -13.49 0.16 -11.00
CA SER A 417 -14.25 -1.06 -10.77
C SER A 417 -15.21 -1.44 -11.88
N LYS A 418 -15.69 -2.69 -11.85
CA LYS A 418 -16.82 -3.15 -12.67
C LYS A 418 -18.20 -2.76 -12.12
N LEU A 419 -18.26 -2.09 -10.97
CA LEU A 419 -19.52 -1.74 -10.30
C LEU A 419 -20.38 -0.79 -11.14
N PRO A 420 -21.71 -0.78 -10.98
CA PRO A 420 -22.55 0.28 -11.52
C PRO A 420 -22.03 1.65 -11.05
N GLY A 421 -21.96 2.62 -11.97
CA GLY A 421 -21.69 4.01 -11.64
C GLY A 421 -22.90 4.87 -12.01
N GLY A 422 -22.98 6.08 -11.44
CA GLY A 422 -24.09 7.00 -11.70
C GLY A 422 -24.39 7.87 -10.50
N ASN A 423 -23.41 8.67 -10.07
CA ASN A 423 -23.43 9.45 -8.83
C ASN A 423 -23.85 8.61 -7.59
N THR A 424 -23.27 7.42 -7.46
CA THR A 424 -23.64 6.44 -6.44
C THR A 424 -23.01 6.81 -5.09
N GLU A 425 -23.83 6.86 -4.04
CA GLU A 425 -23.32 7.04 -2.68
C GLU A 425 -22.66 5.76 -2.16
N VAL A 426 -21.54 5.89 -1.47
CA VAL A 426 -20.79 4.78 -0.86
C VAL A 426 -20.54 5.10 0.60
N THR A 427 -21.19 4.37 1.49
CA THR A 427 -21.06 4.55 2.95
C THR A 427 -19.91 3.68 3.45
N LEU A 428 -18.96 4.27 4.19
CA LEU A 428 -17.90 3.56 4.87
C LEU A 428 -18.34 3.09 6.26
N THR A 429 -17.65 2.09 6.82
CA THR A 429 -17.79 1.66 8.22
C THR A 429 -17.19 2.62 9.25
N ILE A 430 -16.47 3.66 8.79
CA ILE A 430 -15.81 4.67 9.61
C ILE A 430 -16.89 5.54 10.30
N ASP A 431 -16.85 5.70 11.62
CA ASP A 431 -17.67 6.69 12.36
C ASP A 431 -16.86 7.99 12.47
N SER A 432 -17.42 9.13 12.04
CA SER A 432 -16.67 10.39 11.93
C SER A 432 -16.16 10.90 13.29
N ARG A 433 -16.88 10.62 14.37
CA ARG A 433 -16.57 11.11 15.72
C ARG A 433 -15.43 10.31 16.31
N VAL A 434 -15.48 8.99 16.15
CA VAL A 434 -14.41 8.06 16.53
C VAL A 434 -13.15 8.33 15.73
N GLN A 435 -13.29 8.59 14.43
CA GLN A 435 -12.18 8.96 13.56
C GLN A 435 -11.52 10.27 14.01
N ARG A 436 -12.30 11.30 14.37
CA ARG A 436 -11.76 12.55 14.94
C ARG A 436 -11.02 12.30 16.26
N ILE A 437 -11.53 11.44 17.14
CA ILE A 437 -10.84 11.03 18.38
C ILE A 437 -9.48 10.40 18.04
N VAL A 438 -9.48 9.34 17.23
CA VAL A 438 -8.28 8.56 16.88
C VAL A 438 -7.20 9.44 16.24
N GLN A 439 -7.56 10.23 15.22
CA GLN A 439 -6.59 11.07 14.52
C GLN A 439 -6.08 12.23 15.38
N SER A 440 -6.97 12.89 16.14
CA SER A 440 -6.57 14.04 16.97
C SER A 440 -5.71 13.62 18.16
N THR A 441 -6.02 12.49 18.82
CA THR A 441 -5.17 11.95 19.90
C THR A 441 -3.81 11.52 19.36
N LEU A 442 -3.74 10.88 18.18
CA LEU A 442 -2.47 10.57 17.53
C LEU A 442 -1.66 11.86 17.26
N THR A 443 -2.23 12.81 16.52
CA THR A 443 -1.53 14.06 16.16
C THR A 443 -1.11 14.87 17.40
N HIS A 444 -1.91 14.92 18.47
CA HIS A 444 -1.54 15.58 19.72
C HIS A 444 -0.33 14.91 20.37
N HIS A 445 -0.35 13.60 20.57
CA HIS A 445 0.77 12.87 21.20
C HIS A 445 2.06 13.04 20.41
N LEU A 446 2.03 12.91 19.08
CA LEU A 446 3.22 13.10 18.26
C LEU A 446 3.76 14.54 18.37
N THR A 447 2.93 15.54 18.07
CA THR A 447 3.37 16.94 17.93
C THR A 447 3.66 17.65 19.26
N ARG A 448 2.93 17.33 20.34
CA ARG A 448 3.05 18.01 21.63
C ARG A 448 3.84 17.23 22.67
N ILE A 449 3.68 15.91 22.72
CA ILE A 449 4.24 15.09 23.81
C ILE A 449 5.60 14.48 23.43
N ILE A 450 5.71 13.88 22.24
CA ILE A 450 6.95 13.23 21.77
C ILE A 450 7.96 14.27 21.27
N ASP A 451 7.52 15.15 20.37
CA ASP A 451 8.39 16.11 19.68
C ASP A 451 8.40 17.50 20.37
N GLY A 452 7.27 17.94 20.94
CA GLY A 452 7.14 19.25 21.59
C GLY A 452 8.02 19.46 22.84
N ASN A 453 8.41 18.39 23.53
CA ASN A 453 9.28 18.45 24.71
C ASN A 453 10.79 18.51 24.40
N ARG A 454 11.20 18.54 23.12
CA ARG A 454 12.63 18.54 22.72
C ARG A 454 13.05 19.69 21.81
N GLY A 455 12.10 20.46 21.29
CA GLY A 455 12.39 21.72 20.60
C GLY A 455 12.68 22.86 21.58
N GLY A 456 13.96 23.14 21.84
CA GLY A 456 14.35 24.41 22.44
C GLY A 456 13.73 25.58 21.64
N ARG A 457 13.03 26.49 22.34
CA ARG A 457 12.27 27.62 21.76
C ARG A 457 11.48 27.27 20.47
N GLY A 458 10.70 26.18 20.50
CA GLY A 458 9.69 25.88 19.47
C GLY A 458 10.16 25.06 18.27
N GLY A 459 11.33 24.43 18.34
CA GLY A 459 11.78 23.47 17.32
C GLY A 459 10.89 22.21 17.21
N GLN A 460 10.93 21.55 16.05
CA GLN A 460 10.39 20.20 15.90
C GLN A 460 11.42 19.17 16.39
N GLY A 461 10.97 18.02 16.88
CA GLY A 461 11.87 16.92 17.28
C GLY A 461 12.67 16.38 16.11
N ARG A 462 13.89 15.88 16.36
CA ARG A 462 14.86 15.44 15.32
C ARG A 462 14.23 14.58 14.22
N PHE A 463 13.39 13.62 14.60
CA PHE A 463 12.80 12.65 13.69
C PHE A 463 11.42 13.06 13.16
N PHE A 464 10.95 14.30 13.35
CA PHE A 464 9.56 14.71 13.05
C PHE A 464 9.10 14.39 11.61
N HIS A 465 9.96 14.63 10.61
CA HIS A 465 9.66 14.33 9.20
C HIS A 465 9.85 12.84 8.82
N GLU A 466 10.62 12.10 9.61
CA GLU A 466 10.96 10.67 9.42
C GLU A 466 9.98 9.74 10.18
N ARG A 467 9.40 10.25 11.26
CA ARG A 467 8.42 9.56 12.11
C ARG A 467 7.22 9.13 11.28
N ARG A 468 6.87 7.85 11.39
CA ARG A 468 5.63 7.29 10.85
C ARG A 468 4.81 6.76 12.00
N ALA A 469 3.50 6.90 11.91
CA ALA A 469 2.59 6.32 12.88
C ALA A 469 1.31 5.83 12.22
N SER A 470 0.70 4.84 12.84
CA SER A 470 -0.57 4.29 12.41
C SER A 470 -1.39 3.85 13.62
N ILE A 471 -2.71 3.98 13.50
CA ILE A 471 -3.67 3.34 14.38
C ILE A 471 -4.69 2.61 13.50
N THR A 472 -5.11 1.41 13.91
CA THR A 472 -6.31 0.76 13.37
C THR A 472 -7.25 0.44 14.52
N LEU A 473 -8.53 0.80 14.37
CA LEU A 473 -9.61 0.46 15.29
C LEU A 473 -10.66 -0.40 14.57
N LEU A 474 -10.87 -1.61 15.08
CA LEU A 474 -11.84 -2.57 14.57
C LEU A 474 -12.96 -2.79 15.59
N ASP A 475 -14.16 -2.98 15.08
CA ASP A 475 -15.23 -3.65 15.81
C ASP A 475 -14.91 -5.15 15.94
N VAL A 476 -14.86 -5.68 17.16
CA VAL A 476 -14.49 -7.08 17.41
C VAL A 476 -15.52 -8.06 16.86
N ASP A 477 -16.80 -7.70 16.95
CA ASP A 477 -17.91 -8.61 16.71
C ASP A 477 -18.24 -8.73 15.22
N THR A 478 -18.22 -7.62 14.50
CA THR A 478 -18.51 -7.54 13.06
C THR A 478 -17.26 -7.52 12.17
N GLY A 479 -16.12 -7.02 12.66
CA GLY A 479 -14.95 -6.72 11.83
C GLY A 479 -15.01 -5.37 11.09
N ALA A 480 -15.99 -4.51 11.38
CA ALA A 480 -16.07 -3.17 10.79
C ALA A 480 -14.80 -2.35 11.10
N VAL A 481 -14.20 -1.71 10.09
CA VAL A 481 -13.12 -0.75 10.29
C VAL A 481 -13.73 0.57 10.74
N VAL A 482 -13.64 0.87 12.05
CA VAL A 482 -14.36 2.02 12.65
C VAL A 482 -13.55 3.31 12.58
N ALA A 483 -12.22 3.21 12.65
CA ALA A 483 -11.31 4.33 12.44
C ALA A 483 -9.89 3.87 12.07
N ILE A 484 -9.16 4.76 11.39
CA ILE A 484 -7.74 4.61 11.08
C ILE A 484 -6.99 5.92 11.33
N GLY A 485 -5.90 5.86 12.11
CA GLY A 485 -5.01 7.01 12.33
C GLY A 485 -3.77 6.91 11.47
N GLY A 486 -3.25 8.04 10.98
CA GLY A 486 -2.01 8.10 10.21
C GLY A 486 -1.11 9.29 10.57
N TRP A 487 0.19 9.13 10.35
CA TRP A 487 1.16 10.23 10.36
C TRP A 487 2.36 9.94 9.43
N PRO A 488 2.85 10.94 8.66
CA PRO A 488 2.31 12.29 8.51
C PRO A 488 0.97 12.32 7.77
N LEU A 489 0.22 13.42 7.92
CA LEU A 489 -1.03 13.63 7.19
C LEU A 489 -0.75 14.09 5.76
N VAL A 490 -1.58 13.62 4.81
CA VAL A 490 -1.59 14.15 3.45
C VAL A 490 -2.05 15.61 3.49
N PRO A 491 -1.30 16.56 2.91
CA PRO A 491 -1.76 17.93 2.85
C PRO A 491 -2.89 18.09 1.83
N LEU A 492 -4.03 18.65 2.25
CA LEU A 492 -5.06 19.13 1.33
C LEU A 492 -4.52 20.29 0.47
N GLY A 493 -4.94 20.36 -0.79
CA GLY A 493 -4.66 21.48 -1.70
C GLY A 493 -3.28 21.46 -2.36
N ALA A 494 -2.61 20.30 -2.44
CA ALA A 494 -1.48 20.09 -3.34
C ALA A 494 -1.98 19.65 -4.73
N ARG A 495 -1.15 19.80 -5.77
CA ARG A 495 -1.52 19.38 -7.14
C ARG A 495 -1.31 17.87 -7.31
N PRO A 496 -2.02 17.19 -8.24
CA PRO A 496 -1.78 15.78 -8.56
C PRO A 496 -0.31 15.44 -8.85
N TRP A 497 0.42 16.35 -9.52
CA TRP A 497 1.86 16.22 -9.76
C TRP A 497 2.67 16.16 -8.46
N ASP A 498 2.29 16.89 -7.42
CA ASP A 498 3.01 16.91 -6.14
C ASP A 498 2.91 15.56 -5.42
N TYR A 499 1.72 14.96 -5.40
CA TYR A 499 1.53 13.64 -4.81
C TYR A 499 2.32 12.55 -5.56
N VAL A 500 2.23 12.52 -6.90
CA VAL A 500 2.92 11.50 -7.72
C VAL A 500 4.44 11.66 -7.67
N SER A 501 4.95 12.90 -7.81
CA SER A 501 6.39 13.17 -7.75
C SER A 501 6.98 12.89 -6.35
N TYR A 502 6.21 13.14 -5.29
CA TYR A 502 6.58 12.73 -3.94
C TYR A 502 6.63 11.20 -3.79
N GLN A 503 5.60 10.48 -4.24
CA GLN A 503 5.54 9.03 -4.18
C GLN A 503 6.73 8.36 -4.90
N ILE A 504 7.14 8.91 -6.04
CA ILE A 504 8.30 8.39 -6.80
C ILE A 504 9.63 8.69 -6.10
N THR A 505 9.81 9.91 -5.59
CA THR A 505 11.10 10.33 -5.00
C THR A 505 11.27 9.95 -3.53
N ASN A 506 10.17 9.69 -2.81
CA ASN A 506 10.10 9.46 -1.38
C ASN A 506 9.13 8.31 -1.00
N PRO A 507 9.18 7.12 -1.65
CA PRO A 507 8.16 6.08 -1.51
C PRO A 507 8.01 5.53 -0.09
N THR A 508 9.10 5.41 0.67
CA THR A 508 9.07 4.95 2.08
C THR A 508 8.54 6.02 3.05
N LYS A 509 8.43 7.26 2.59
CA LYS A 509 7.98 8.43 3.35
C LYS A 509 6.59 8.90 2.93
N ASP A 510 6.01 8.35 1.87
CA ASP A 510 4.78 8.82 1.21
C ASP A 510 3.58 8.90 2.18
N PRO A 511 3.04 10.12 2.47
CA PRO A 511 1.86 10.27 3.30
C PRO A 511 0.57 9.76 2.62
N THR A 512 0.55 9.61 1.29
CA THR A 512 -0.65 9.18 0.55
C THR A 512 -0.93 7.68 0.73
N MET A 513 0.09 6.89 1.09
CA MET A 513 -0.08 5.48 1.43
C MET A 513 -0.83 5.32 2.76
N ILE A 514 -1.79 4.41 2.79
CA ILE A 514 -2.59 4.13 3.99
C ILE A 514 -1.73 3.36 5.00
N ALA A 515 -1.19 4.07 5.99
CA ALA A 515 -0.25 3.50 6.97
C ALA A 515 -0.77 2.27 7.74
N SER A 516 -2.10 2.08 7.79
CA SER A 516 -2.76 0.94 8.43
C SER A 516 -2.67 -0.38 7.65
N TRP A 517 -2.33 -0.38 6.36
CA TRP A 517 -2.11 -1.61 5.57
C TRP A 517 -1.14 -1.52 4.39
N GLN A 518 -0.85 -0.34 3.83
CA GLN A 518 0.02 -0.14 2.66
C GLN A 518 1.48 0.20 3.00
N LEU A 519 1.73 1.01 4.04
CA LEU A 519 3.08 1.51 4.33
C LEU A 519 3.85 0.55 5.25
N LEU A 520 4.59 -0.38 4.66
CA LEU A 520 5.40 -1.38 5.36
C LEU A 520 6.91 -1.20 5.09
N THR A 521 7.62 -0.56 6.03
CA THR A 521 9.09 -0.43 6.04
C THR A 521 9.71 -1.35 7.10
N ILE A 522 11.03 -1.28 7.29
CA ILE A 522 11.72 -1.93 8.41
C ILE A 522 11.23 -1.42 9.78
N ASP A 523 10.70 -0.20 9.84
CA ASP A 523 10.17 0.41 11.06
C ASP A 523 8.83 -0.20 11.48
N ASN A 524 8.15 -0.91 10.58
CA ASN A 524 6.93 -1.67 10.85
C ASN A 524 7.19 -3.01 11.57
N THR A 525 8.37 -3.19 12.19
CA THR A 525 8.68 -4.35 13.01
C THR A 525 7.86 -4.31 14.31
N PRO A 526 6.96 -5.27 14.58
CA PRO A 526 5.97 -5.19 15.68
C PRO A 526 6.59 -5.42 17.07
N GLY A 527 7.73 -6.11 17.12
CA GLY A 527 8.39 -6.51 18.36
C GLY A 527 7.42 -7.28 19.28
N SER A 528 7.49 -6.99 20.57
CA SER A 528 6.79 -7.77 21.60
C SER A 528 5.25 -7.75 21.57
N THR A 529 4.58 -6.98 20.69
CA THR A 529 3.14 -7.19 20.42
C THR A 529 2.90 -8.55 19.78
N TRP A 530 3.82 -9.00 18.92
CA TRP A 530 3.72 -10.27 18.18
C TRP A 530 3.64 -11.52 19.06
N LYS A 531 4.05 -11.41 20.33
CA LYS A 531 3.95 -12.51 21.30
C LYS A 531 2.50 -12.98 21.52
N THR A 532 1.51 -12.13 21.25
CA THR A 532 0.09 -12.55 21.23
C THR A 532 -0.21 -13.50 20.08
N PHE A 533 0.38 -13.28 18.89
CA PHE A 533 0.29 -14.19 17.76
C PHE A 533 1.05 -15.49 18.04
N THR A 534 2.29 -15.41 18.53
CA THR A 534 3.07 -16.61 18.92
C THR A 534 2.30 -17.47 19.91
N ALA A 535 1.61 -16.87 20.89
CA ALA A 535 0.75 -17.59 21.82
C ALA A 535 -0.49 -18.18 21.13
N LEU A 536 -1.20 -17.40 20.32
CA LEU A 536 -2.42 -17.82 19.63
C LEU A 536 -2.17 -18.96 18.63
N THR A 537 -1.12 -18.88 17.82
CA THR A 537 -0.77 -19.94 16.86
C THR A 537 -0.30 -21.20 17.57
N THR A 538 0.42 -21.06 18.69
CA THR A 538 0.79 -22.20 19.55
C THR A 538 -0.44 -22.84 20.19
N ALA A 539 -1.43 -22.05 20.60
CA ALA A 539 -2.67 -22.56 21.17
C ALA A 539 -3.54 -23.27 20.11
N LEU A 540 -3.64 -22.72 18.89
CA LEU A 540 -4.30 -23.38 17.75
C LEU A 540 -3.61 -24.71 17.41
N GLU A 541 -2.28 -24.72 17.35
CA GLU A 541 -1.49 -25.95 17.13
C GLU A 541 -1.75 -26.99 18.23
N ALA A 542 -1.67 -26.60 19.50
CA ALA A 542 -1.90 -27.47 20.66
C ALA A 542 -3.37 -27.93 20.83
N SER A 543 -4.30 -27.39 20.02
CA SER A 543 -5.72 -27.76 19.99
C SER A 543 -6.08 -28.65 18.81
N ASP A 544 -5.19 -28.77 17.82
CA ASP A 544 -5.43 -29.51 16.59
C ASP A 544 -4.87 -30.93 16.69
N ALA A 545 -5.69 -31.88 17.13
CA ALA A 545 -5.29 -33.29 17.24
C ALA A 545 -4.77 -33.88 15.91
N ALA A 546 -5.19 -33.37 14.75
CA ALA A 546 -4.75 -33.86 13.45
C ALA A 546 -3.27 -33.50 13.15
N SER A 547 -2.75 -32.40 13.72
CA SER A 547 -1.35 -31.99 13.52
C SER A 547 -0.34 -32.71 14.43
N ARG A 548 -0.85 -33.58 15.33
CA ARG A 548 -0.09 -34.33 16.35
C ARG A 548 0.88 -33.40 17.11
N PRO A 549 0.35 -32.38 17.81
CA PRO A 549 1.17 -31.37 18.46
C PRO A 549 2.05 -31.97 19.56
N ASP A 550 3.14 -31.29 19.90
CA ASP A 550 3.89 -31.60 21.12
C ASP A 550 3.08 -31.12 22.33
N GLU A 551 2.82 -32.01 23.29
CA GLU A 551 2.13 -31.71 24.55
C GLU A 551 2.79 -30.54 25.31
N ALA A 552 4.11 -30.37 25.16
CA ALA A 552 4.87 -29.29 25.75
C ALA A 552 4.37 -27.90 25.29
N LEU A 553 3.73 -27.76 24.12
CA LEU A 553 3.15 -26.49 23.66
C LEU A 553 2.00 -26.04 24.57
N GLY A 554 1.06 -26.95 24.87
CA GLY A 554 -0.05 -26.68 25.79
C GLY A 554 0.40 -26.52 27.23
N GLN A 555 1.38 -27.33 27.67
CA GLN A 555 1.99 -27.20 28.99
C GLN A 555 2.76 -25.89 29.16
N MET A 556 3.45 -25.36 28.14
CA MET A 556 4.09 -24.03 28.21
C MET A 556 3.05 -22.93 28.40
N ILE A 557 1.88 -23.04 27.76
CA ILE A 557 0.80 -22.05 27.89
C ILE A 557 0.24 -22.02 29.32
N LEU A 558 -0.14 -23.19 29.84
CA LEU A 558 -0.82 -23.33 31.13
C LEU A 558 0.13 -23.32 32.33
N GLY A 559 1.39 -23.70 32.14
CA GLY A 559 2.41 -23.82 33.17
C GLY A 559 3.01 -25.24 33.26
N MET A 560 4.31 -25.29 33.54
CA MET A 560 5.04 -26.53 33.86
C MET A 560 5.61 -26.43 35.29
N ASP A 561 5.94 -27.56 35.91
CA ASP A 561 6.86 -27.55 37.04
C ASP A 561 8.31 -27.28 36.57
N PRO A 562 9.22 -26.78 37.43
CA PRO A 562 10.59 -26.44 37.03
C PRO A 562 11.42 -27.60 36.47
N ALA A 563 11.20 -28.85 36.94
CA ALA A 563 11.95 -30.00 36.49
C ALA A 563 11.49 -30.46 35.10
N THR A 564 10.18 -30.48 34.85
CA THR A 564 9.62 -30.72 33.51
C THR A 564 10.00 -29.62 32.54
N TRP A 565 9.97 -28.35 32.96
CA TRP A 565 10.42 -27.22 32.14
C TRP A 565 11.87 -27.40 31.66
N GLN A 566 12.82 -27.63 32.59
CA GLN A 566 14.23 -27.85 32.26
C GLN A 566 14.41 -29.07 31.33
N ARG A 567 13.76 -30.19 31.67
CA ARG A 567 13.85 -31.48 30.96
C ARG A 567 13.28 -31.43 29.54
N ARG A 568 12.12 -30.77 29.33
CA ARG A 568 11.44 -30.68 28.03
C ARG A 568 12.03 -29.58 27.14
N LEU A 569 12.38 -28.43 27.72
CA LEU A 569 12.71 -27.23 26.93
C LEU A 569 14.21 -26.94 26.84
N GLY A 570 15.04 -27.59 27.67
CA GLY A 570 16.50 -27.42 27.66
C GLY A 570 17.01 -26.11 28.26
N ILE A 571 16.14 -25.34 28.92
CA ILE A 571 16.47 -24.05 29.55
C ILE A 571 15.90 -23.97 30.98
N PRO A 572 16.56 -23.30 31.94
CA PRO A 572 16.01 -23.14 33.28
C PRO A 572 14.82 -22.17 33.28
N MET A 573 13.90 -22.32 34.23
CA MET A 573 12.70 -21.47 34.32
C MET A 573 13.01 -20.01 34.67
N GLY A 574 14.22 -19.72 35.17
CA GLY A 574 14.74 -18.36 35.40
C GLY A 574 15.66 -17.81 34.29
N ALA A 575 15.74 -18.47 33.12
CA ALA A 575 16.67 -18.10 32.06
C ALA A 575 16.54 -16.64 31.58
N THR A 576 17.65 -15.90 31.60
CA THR A 576 17.75 -14.56 31.00
C THR A 576 17.93 -14.60 29.48
N THR A 577 18.36 -15.76 28.95
CA THR A 577 18.77 -15.98 27.55
C THR A 577 18.45 -17.41 27.11
N VAL A 578 18.01 -17.58 25.86
CA VAL A 578 17.95 -18.89 25.18
C VAL A 578 19.00 -18.94 24.07
N GLN A 579 19.80 -20.00 24.05
CA GLN A 579 20.80 -20.26 23.00
C GLN A 579 20.14 -20.82 21.74
N ILE A 580 20.68 -20.48 20.57
CA ILE A 580 20.21 -21.06 19.30
C ILE A 580 20.87 -22.42 19.08
N PRO A 581 20.12 -23.51 18.86
CA PRO A 581 20.68 -24.84 18.61
C PRO A 581 21.71 -24.82 17.46
N GLY A 582 22.88 -25.41 17.71
CA GLY A 582 23.99 -25.43 16.74
C GLY A 582 24.74 -24.11 16.56
N SER A 583 24.50 -23.09 17.40
CA SER A 583 25.28 -21.85 17.42
C SER A 583 26.03 -21.66 18.74
N THR A 584 27.27 -21.18 18.66
CA THR A 584 28.06 -20.71 19.81
C THR A 584 27.99 -19.19 20.01
N THR A 585 27.42 -18.45 19.06
CA THR A 585 27.44 -16.97 19.02
C THR A 585 26.07 -16.32 18.96
N ARG A 586 25.00 -17.08 18.69
CA ARG A 586 23.63 -16.57 18.55
C ARG A 586 22.74 -17.01 19.70
N SER A 587 22.05 -16.03 20.28
CA SER A 587 21.12 -16.23 21.39
C SER A 587 20.04 -15.14 21.38
N ILE A 588 18.95 -15.38 22.10
CA ILE A 588 17.90 -14.37 22.34
C ILE A 588 17.78 -14.13 23.85
N SER A 589 18.02 -12.89 24.27
CA SER A 589 17.94 -12.46 25.68
C SER A 589 16.69 -11.63 25.97
N ASN A 590 16.28 -11.61 27.22
CA ASN A 590 15.30 -10.64 27.73
C ASN A 590 15.88 -9.22 27.70
N ILE A 591 15.03 -8.23 27.44
CA ILE A 591 15.43 -6.81 27.45
C ILE A 591 15.95 -6.46 28.85
N GLY A 592 17.11 -5.80 28.92
CA GLY A 592 17.78 -5.45 30.18
C GLY A 592 18.37 -6.65 30.93
N GLY A 593 18.43 -7.84 30.33
CA GLY A 593 19.01 -9.04 30.97
C GLY A 593 18.17 -9.64 32.10
N ALA A 594 16.92 -9.20 32.27
CA ALA A 594 16.05 -9.66 33.36
C ALA A 594 15.81 -11.18 33.32
N ALA A 595 15.82 -11.82 34.49
CA ALA A 595 15.42 -13.22 34.64
C ALA A 595 13.92 -13.41 34.38
N THR A 596 13.53 -14.56 33.84
CA THR A 596 12.11 -14.94 33.77
C THR A 596 11.57 -15.20 35.18
N HIS A 597 10.46 -14.55 35.54
CA HIS A 597 9.80 -14.74 36.83
C HIS A 597 9.07 -16.09 36.86
N THR A 598 9.16 -16.80 37.98
CA THR A 598 8.49 -18.08 38.18
C THR A 598 7.10 -17.95 38.79
N SER A 599 6.73 -16.78 39.34
CA SER A 599 5.39 -16.54 39.92
C SER A 599 5.08 -15.03 39.94
N GLY A 600 3.84 -14.66 40.32
CA GLY A 600 3.48 -13.27 40.61
C GLY A 600 2.06 -12.86 40.22
N PRO A 601 1.63 -11.62 40.52
CA PRO A 601 0.26 -11.18 40.32
C PRO A 601 -0.09 -11.01 38.84
N LEU A 602 -1.28 -11.50 38.47
CA LEU A 602 -1.91 -11.42 37.14
C LEU A 602 -3.17 -10.55 37.11
N ARG A 603 -3.93 -10.47 38.22
CA ARG A 603 -5.11 -9.59 38.34
C ARG A 603 -5.01 -8.69 39.55
N ASN A 604 -5.45 -7.44 39.41
CA ASN A 604 -5.57 -6.50 40.50
C ASN A 604 -6.88 -6.78 41.27
N PRO A 605 -6.89 -6.86 42.61
CA PRO A 605 -8.11 -7.03 43.42
C PRO A 605 -9.27 -6.11 43.04
N ILE A 606 -9.00 -4.85 42.68
CA ILE A 606 -10.03 -3.87 42.27
C ILE A 606 -10.76 -4.30 40.99
N CYS A 607 -10.11 -5.09 40.13
CA CYS A 607 -10.66 -5.55 38.86
C CYS A 607 -11.42 -6.88 38.98
N THR A 608 -11.37 -7.57 40.14
CA THR A 608 -12.03 -8.87 40.36
C THR A 608 -13.32 -8.72 41.16
N ASP A 609 -14.32 -9.55 40.83
CA ASP A 609 -15.64 -9.49 41.48
C ASP A 609 -15.61 -10.01 42.93
N THR A 610 -14.61 -10.84 43.25
CA THR A 610 -14.35 -11.34 44.60
C THR A 610 -13.56 -10.37 45.47
N GLY A 611 -12.98 -9.31 44.89
CA GLY A 611 -12.01 -8.44 45.58
C GLY A 611 -10.70 -9.14 45.96
N GLN A 612 -10.41 -10.33 45.41
CA GLN A 612 -9.17 -11.06 45.62
C GLN A 612 -8.26 -11.01 44.39
N GLY A 613 -6.96 -10.88 44.59
CA GLY A 613 -5.97 -10.91 43.51
C GLY A 613 -5.78 -12.32 42.93
N VAL A 614 -5.51 -12.42 41.64
CA VAL A 614 -5.16 -13.69 40.97
C VAL A 614 -3.66 -13.71 40.72
N ASN A 615 -2.99 -14.78 41.16
CA ASN A 615 -1.54 -14.96 41.05
C ASN A 615 -1.19 -16.16 40.14
N ALA A 616 -0.11 -16.05 39.38
CA ALA A 616 0.57 -17.19 38.77
C ALA A 616 1.44 -17.89 39.81
N THR A 617 1.31 -19.22 39.92
CA THR A 617 2.14 -20.08 40.79
C THR A 617 3.35 -20.67 40.07
N THR A 618 3.35 -20.65 38.73
CA THR A 618 4.49 -21.04 37.87
C THR A 618 4.62 -20.08 36.68
N LEU A 619 5.67 -20.22 35.86
CA LEU A 619 5.83 -19.49 34.61
C LEU A 619 4.84 -20.01 33.56
N THR A 620 3.83 -19.18 33.26
CA THR A 620 2.78 -19.42 32.25
C THR A 620 2.85 -18.40 31.13
N VAL A 621 2.10 -18.60 30.03
CA VAL A 621 1.97 -17.55 28.99
C VAL A 621 1.42 -16.24 29.56
N ALA A 622 0.58 -16.31 30.60
CA ALA A 622 0.00 -15.11 31.21
C ALA A 622 1.07 -14.25 31.89
N LEU A 623 1.95 -14.88 32.68
CA LEU A 623 3.08 -14.20 33.33
C LEU A 623 4.12 -13.73 32.29
N ALA A 624 4.35 -14.51 31.24
CA ALA A 624 5.26 -14.17 30.15
C ALA A 624 4.77 -12.99 29.28
N LEU A 625 3.46 -12.86 29.03
CA LEU A 625 2.86 -11.70 28.35
C LEU A 625 2.97 -10.44 29.21
N LYS A 626 2.62 -10.54 30.51
CA LYS A 626 2.68 -9.45 31.50
C LYS A 626 4.05 -8.75 31.52
N HIS A 627 5.11 -9.54 31.72
CA HIS A 627 6.50 -9.06 31.80
C HIS A 627 7.21 -9.02 30.44
N SER A 628 6.57 -9.52 29.37
CA SER A 628 7.08 -9.48 28.00
C SER A 628 8.41 -10.23 27.80
N PHE A 629 8.62 -11.38 28.44
CA PHE A 629 9.87 -12.14 28.34
C PHE A 629 10.16 -12.60 26.89
N ASN A 630 11.32 -12.23 26.34
CA ASN A 630 11.74 -12.69 25.01
C ASN A 630 12.03 -14.20 25.00
N VAL A 631 12.74 -14.69 26.03
CA VAL A 631 13.21 -16.07 26.17
C VAL A 631 12.08 -17.08 26.04
N PHE A 632 10.97 -16.84 26.75
CA PHE A 632 9.78 -17.69 26.73
C PHE A 632 9.21 -17.86 25.31
N PHE A 633 8.96 -16.74 24.61
CA PHE A 633 8.35 -16.77 23.27
C PHE A 633 9.32 -17.20 22.17
N ALA A 634 10.61 -16.94 22.33
CA ALA A 634 11.66 -17.47 21.47
C ALA A 634 11.72 -19.01 21.55
N ARG A 635 11.71 -19.60 22.76
CA ARG A 635 11.67 -21.07 22.90
C ARG A 635 10.34 -21.67 22.45
N MET A 636 9.21 -21.00 22.73
CA MET A 636 7.88 -21.41 22.25
C MET A 636 7.82 -21.48 20.72
N ALA A 637 8.32 -20.45 20.02
CA ALA A 637 8.37 -20.45 18.56
C ALA A 637 9.34 -21.52 18.02
N MET A 638 10.50 -21.73 18.65
CA MET A 638 11.38 -22.85 18.26
C MET A 638 10.68 -24.19 18.45
N LEU A 639 10.01 -24.44 19.58
CA LEU A 639 9.30 -25.70 19.83
C LEU A 639 8.14 -25.94 18.85
N LEU A 640 7.40 -24.89 18.47
CA LEU A 640 6.34 -24.94 17.47
C LEU A 640 6.84 -25.43 16.10
N GLU A 641 8.06 -25.04 15.71
CA GLU A 641 8.63 -25.36 14.40
C GLU A 641 9.57 -26.58 14.41
N GLU A 642 10.22 -26.90 15.53
CA GLU A 642 11.33 -27.86 15.64
C GLU A 642 11.02 -29.22 15.00
N ARG A 643 9.81 -29.75 15.22
CA ARG A 643 9.34 -30.99 14.58
C ARG A 643 9.27 -30.86 13.05
N HIS A 644 8.65 -29.79 12.55
CA HIS A 644 8.47 -29.54 11.13
C HIS A 644 9.80 -29.33 10.40
N VAL A 645 10.73 -28.56 10.99
CA VAL A 645 12.08 -28.35 10.45
C VAL A 645 12.83 -29.68 10.37
N ASN A 646 12.75 -30.53 11.41
CA ASN A 646 13.40 -31.84 11.42
C ASN A 646 12.79 -32.83 10.42
N GLU A 647 11.46 -32.85 10.25
CA GLU A 647 10.76 -33.66 9.25
C GLU A 647 11.13 -33.21 7.82
N TRP A 648 11.14 -31.90 7.57
CA TRP A 648 11.56 -31.32 6.28
C TRP A 648 13.04 -31.64 5.96
N LEU A 649 13.96 -31.47 6.92
CA LEU A 649 15.38 -31.83 6.74
C LEU A 649 15.59 -33.31 6.39
N ARG A 650 14.77 -34.20 6.96
CA ARG A 650 14.79 -35.65 6.63
C ARG A 650 14.24 -35.95 5.23
N SER A 651 13.32 -35.13 4.73
CA SER A 651 12.73 -35.28 3.40
C SER A 651 13.66 -34.85 2.25
N LEU A 652 14.73 -34.10 2.54
CA LEU A 652 15.65 -33.61 1.52
C LEU A 652 16.37 -34.78 0.81
N PRO A 653 16.32 -34.86 -0.53
CA PRO A 653 16.93 -35.97 -1.27
C PRO A 653 18.45 -35.95 -1.09
N LYS A 654 19.03 -37.11 -0.75
CA LYS A 654 20.47 -37.30 -0.57
C LYS A 654 21.12 -37.73 -1.88
N ASN A 655 22.26 -37.13 -2.21
CA ASN A 655 23.12 -37.55 -3.30
C ASN A 655 23.61 -38.99 -3.03
N PRO A 656 23.30 -39.98 -3.92
CA PRO A 656 23.65 -41.38 -3.69
C PRO A 656 25.15 -41.65 -3.58
N ARG A 657 26.02 -40.78 -4.12
CA ARG A 657 27.48 -40.96 -4.11
C ARG A 657 28.19 -40.31 -2.92
N THR A 658 27.58 -39.31 -2.27
CA THR A 658 28.26 -38.52 -1.22
C THR A 658 27.48 -38.42 0.09
N GLY A 659 26.24 -38.91 0.15
CA GLY A 659 25.36 -38.81 1.31
C GLY A 659 24.87 -37.40 1.66
N LYS A 660 25.42 -36.35 1.01
CA LYS A 660 25.02 -34.95 1.17
C LYS A 660 23.69 -34.69 0.44
N THR A 661 22.82 -33.88 1.03
CA THR A 661 21.57 -33.41 0.40
C THR A 661 21.81 -32.69 -0.92
N LEU A 662 20.94 -32.86 -1.93
CA LEU A 662 21.02 -32.12 -3.20
C LEU A 662 20.86 -30.60 -3.00
N ASN A 663 21.57 -29.86 -3.85
CA ASN A 663 21.76 -28.40 -3.76
C ASN A 663 20.57 -27.55 -4.25
N ASP A 664 19.43 -28.18 -4.53
CA ASP A 664 18.30 -27.56 -5.26
C ASP A 664 17.21 -26.95 -4.36
N VAL A 665 17.49 -26.78 -3.06
CA VAL A 665 16.59 -26.11 -2.10
C VAL A 665 16.52 -24.61 -2.40
N LYS A 666 15.65 -24.22 -3.34
CA LYS A 666 15.43 -22.81 -3.69
C LYS A 666 14.57 -22.05 -2.67
N GLN A 667 13.76 -22.77 -1.87
CA GLN A 667 12.89 -22.24 -0.81
C GLN A 667 12.74 -23.31 0.29
N LEU A 668 12.75 -22.93 1.57
CA LEU A 668 12.31 -23.77 2.70
C LEU A 668 10.78 -23.59 2.88
N PRO A 669 10.07 -24.52 3.55
CA PRO A 669 8.61 -24.48 3.67
C PRO A 669 8.08 -23.32 4.53
N PRO A 670 6.78 -22.95 4.37
CA PRO A 670 6.11 -22.03 5.29
C PRO A 670 6.06 -22.62 6.71
N THR A 671 6.25 -21.77 7.72
CA THR A 671 6.29 -22.22 9.12
C THR A 671 4.90 -22.60 9.65
N ARG A 672 4.81 -23.46 10.68
CA ARG A 672 3.53 -23.76 11.35
C ARG A 672 2.86 -22.47 11.85
N MET A 673 3.62 -21.52 12.37
CA MET A 673 3.10 -20.20 12.75
C MET A 673 2.41 -19.47 11.58
N MET A 674 3.02 -19.48 10.38
CA MET A 674 2.38 -18.90 9.18
C MET A 674 1.08 -19.64 8.84
N VAL A 675 1.10 -20.97 8.78
CA VAL A 675 -0.09 -21.79 8.48
C VAL A 675 -1.24 -21.51 9.45
N ARG A 676 -0.96 -21.35 10.75
CA ARG A 676 -1.96 -20.97 11.76
C ARG A 676 -2.41 -19.51 11.65
N MET A 677 -1.57 -18.59 11.18
CA MET A 677 -2.00 -17.22 10.87
C MET A 677 -3.01 -17.16 9.70
N LYS A 678 -2.85 -18.01 8.68
CA LYS A 678 -3.80 -18.12 7.56
C LYS A 678 -5.20 -18.56 8.05
N GLN A 679 -5.26 -19.43 9.06
CA GLN A 679 -6.53 -19.85 9.69
C GLN A 679 -7.30 -18.70 10.36
N ILE A 680 -6.61 -17.64 10.81
CA ILE A 680 -7.24 -16.43 11.37
C ILE A 680 -7.40 -15.29 10.34
N GLY A 681 -7.18 -15.58 9.06
CA GLY A 681 -7.35 -14.61 7.97
C GLY A 681 -6.15 -13.68 7.72
N ILE A 682 -4.96 -14.03 8.24
CA ILE A 682 -3.70 -13.35 7.90
C ILE A 682 -2.89 -14.27 6.98
N ASP A 683 -3.01 -14.04 5.68
CA ASP A 683 -2.29 -14.79 4.66
C ASP A 683 -0.95 -14.10 4.31
N TRP A 684 0.02 -14.89 3.87
CA TRP A 684 1.30 -14.41 3.34
C TRP A 684 1.32 -14.34 1.80
N GLU A 685 0.35 -14.97 1.15
CA GLU A 685 0.22 -15.05 -0.31
C GLU A 685 -0.78 -14.00 -0.83
N GLU A 686 -1.81 -13.72 -0.03
CA GLU A 686 -2.94 -12.85 -0.35
C GLU A 686 -3.00 -11.62 0.59
N PRO A 687 -3.41 -10.44 0.08
CA PRO A 687 -3.59 -9.24 0.91
C PRO A 687 -4.86 -9.31 1.77
N ILE A 688 -4.96 -8.41 2.75
CA ILE A 688 -6.18 -8.26 3.56
C ILE A 688 -7.35 -7.77 2.70
N ASN A 689 -8.41 -8.58 2.62
CA ASN A 689 -9.63 -8.26 1.87
C ASN A 689 -10.61 -7.40 2.69
N LEU A 690 -10.49 -6.07 2.61
CA LEU A 690 -11.40 -5.09 3.22
C LEU A 690 -12.78 -4.95 2.53
N GLY A 691 -13.05 -5.76 1.52
CA GLY A 691 -14.29 -5.77 0.72
C GLY A 691 -14.97 -7.13 0.76
N ALA A 692 -14.73 -7.91 1.81
CA ALA A 692 -15.20 -9.29 1.94
C ALA A 692 -16.73 -9.42 2.04
N ASN A 693 -17.46 -8.34 2.35
CA ASN A 693 -18.92 -8.29 2.33
C ASN A 693 -19.50 -7.93 0.94
N LEU A 694 -18.67 -7.55 -0.02
CA LEU A 694 -19.10 -7.31 -1.40
C LEU A 694 -19.22 -8.65 -2.14
N GLY A 695 -20.45 -9.02 -2.50
CA GLY A 695 -20.74 -10.23 -3.27
C GLY A 695 -20.28 -10.15 -4.74
N ASP A 696 -20.53 -11.20 -5.50
CA ASP A 696 -20.11 -11.29 -6.92
C ASP A 696 -20.86 -10.29 -7.85
N ALA A 697 -21.96 -9.72 -7.38
CA ALA A 697 -22.61 -8.56 -8.01
C ALA A 697 -21.78 -7.27 -7.89
N HIS A 698 -20.91 -7.17 -6.86
CA HIS A 698 -20.12 -5.98 -6.55
C HIS A 698 -18.59 -6.24 -6.42
N PRO A 699 -17.89 -6.80 -7.43
CA PRO A 699 -16.48 -7.16 -7.30
C PRO A 699 -15.51 -5.97 -7.43
N LEU A 700 -14.97 -5.49 -6.30
CA LEU A 700 -13.81 -4.60 -6.27
C LEU A 700 -12.50 -5.38 -6.50
N MET A 701 -12.08 -5.52 -7.76
CA MET A 701 -10.96 -6.37 -8.20
C MET A 701 -9.60 -6.13 -7.50
N ARG A 702 -9.37 -4.94 -6.92
CA ARG A 702 -8.10 -4.61 -6.23
C ARG A 702 -8.12 -4.84 -4.71
N ILE A 703 -9.29 -4.92 -4.05
CA ILE A 703 -9.33 -5.37 -2.64
C ILE A 703 -9.07 -6.89 -2.55
N LYS A 704 -9.08 -7.60 -3.69
CA LYS A 704 -8.64 -9.00 -3.87
C LYS A 704 -7.33 -9.13 -4.70
N GLY A 705 -6.54 -8.06 -4.82
CA GLY A 705 -5.48 -7.92 -5.84
C GLY A 705 -4.15 -8.63 -5.54
N LYS A 706 -3.73 -9.59 -6.37
CA LYS A 706 -2.48 -10.37 -6.17
C LYS A 706 -1.15 -9.60 -6.19
N ASN A 707 -1.11 -8.30 -6.55
CA ASN A 707 0.11 -7.50 -6.77
C ASN A 707 0.10 -6.12 -6.06
N THR A 708 -0.66 -5.92 -4.97
CA THR A 708 -0.62 -4.66 -4.21
C THR A 708 0.32 -4.72 -2.99
N PHE A 709 0.69 -3.55 -2.47
CA PHE A 709 1.52 -3.36 -1.27
C PHE A 709 0.85 -3.81 0.06
N ASP A 710 -0.36 -4.39 -0.02
CA ASP A 710 -1.22 -4.79 1.11
C ASP A 710 -0.96 -6.21 1.62
N LYS A 711 0.00 -6.92 1.01
CA LYS A 711 0.53 -8.18 1.56
C LYS A 711 1.34 -7.90 2.82
N LEU A 712 1.59 -8.94 3.62
CA LEU A 712 2.79 -8.95 4.47
C LEU A 712 4.01 -8.65 3.57
N PHE A 713 4.54 -7.42 3.66
CA PHE A 713 5.45 -6.89 2.63
C PHE A 713 6.87 -7.46 2.74
N VAL A 714 7.26 -7.89 3.95
CA VAL A 714 8.14 -9.04 4.03
C VAL A 714 7.29 -10.23 3.61
N ARG A 715 7.60 -10.87 2.46
CA ARG A 715 7.36 -12.32 2.33
C ARG A 715 7.87 -12.89 3.66
N PRO A 716 7.04 -13.43 4.58
CA PRO A 716 7.44 -13.57 5.98
C PRO A 716 8.52 -14.63 6.05
N PRO A 717 9.79 -14.19 6.17
CA PRO A 717 10.87 -14.53 5.25
C PRO A 717 10.57 -15.83 4.52
N LEU A 718 10.08 -15.75 3.26
CA LEU A 718 9.91 -16.93 2.36
C LEU A 718 11.31 -17.47 2.13
N THR A 719 11.66 -18.26 3.12
CA THR A 719 12.96 -18.38 3.79
C THR A 719 14.10 -17.69 3.07
N ALA A 720 14.06 -16.36 3.16
CA ALA A 720 14.98 -15.47 2.50
C ALA A 720 16.32 -15.48 3.25
N ILE A 721 17.05 -16.58 3.07
CA ILE A 721 18.25 -16.58 2.23
C ILE A 721 17.98 -15.57 1.11
N THR A 722 18.31 -14.30 1.35
CA THR A 722 17.97 -13.22 0.42
C THR A 722 18.62 -13.51 -0.92
N SER A 723 18.01 -13.02 -2.00
CA SER A 723 18.39 -13.16 -3.41
C SER A 723 19.75 -12.52 -3.74
N ASN A 724 20.81 -13.01 -3.08
CA ASN A 724 22.23 -12.69 -3.20
C ASN A 724 23.09 -13.51 -2.22
N VAL A 725 22.50 -14.13 -1.18
CA VAL A 725 23.12 -15.32 -0.58
C VAL A 725 22.91 -16.45 -1.57
N ASN A 726 23.89 -16.66 -2.45
CA ASN A 726 24.11 -17.99 -2.97
C ASN A 726 24.15 -18.92 -1.75
N LEU A 727 23.22 -19.89 -1.69
CA LEU A 727 23.50 -21.14 -0.99
C LEU A 727 24.80 -21.64 -1.63
N MET A 728 25.92 -21.40 -0.95
CA MET A 728 27.23 -21.71 -1.51
C MET A 728 27.18 -23.18 -1.85
N ARG A 729 27.45 -23.49 -3.12
CA ARG A 729 27.02 -24.71 -3.82
C ARG A 729 27.55 -26.02 -3.21
N ASP A 730 28.39 -25.88 -2.18
CA ASP A 730 29.15 -26.92 -1.49
C ASP A 730 28.85 -27.02 0.02
N ASN A 731 28.06 -26.09 0.59
CA ASN A 731 27.72 -26.05 2.02
C ASN A 731 26.51 -26.95 2.36
N PRO A 732 26.59 -27.79 3.41
CA PRO A 732 25.47 -28.63 3.83
C PRO A 732 24.36 -27.80 4.51
N PRO A 733 23.07 -28.21 4.45
CA PRO A 733 21.96 -27.53 5.12
C PRO A 733 22.13 -27.34 6.63
N SER A 734 22.92 -28.20 7.29
CA SER A 734 23.29 -28.05 8.70
C SER A 734 24.05 -26.76 9.01
N ALA A 735 24.77 -26.18 8.04
CA ALA A 735 25.43 -24.88 8.18
C ALA A 735 24.43 -23.70 8.25
N TYR A 736 23.23 -23.88 7.69
CA TYR A 736 22.17 -22.85 7.63
C TYR A 736 21.09 -23.03 8.71
N LEU A 737 21.06 -24.19 9.37
CA LEU A 737 20.09 -24.48 10.44
C LEU A 737 20.17 -23.50 11.64
N PRO A 738 21.35 -23.08 12.14
CA PRO A 738 21.42 -22.07 13.20
C PRO A 738 20.88 -20.71 12.76
N ASP A 739 21.06 -20.33 11.49
CA ASP A 739 20.52 -19.10 10.93
C ASP A 739 19.00 -19.14 10.82
N TYR A 740 18.44 -20.28 10.42
CA TYR A 740 17.00 -20.47 10.34
C TYR A 740 16.35 -20.54 11.72
N MET A 741 16.92 -21.29 12.68
CA MET A 741 16.45 -21.34 14.07
C MET A 741 16.54 -19.96 14.76
N HIS A 742 17.59 -19.18 14.50
CA HIS A 742 17.68 -17.81 14.99
C HIS A 742 16.55 -16.93 14.44
N ARG A 743 16.19 -17.07 13.15
CA ARG A 743 15.05 -16.37 12.55
C ARG A 743 13.70 -16.84 13.13
N ILE A 744 13.53 -18.13 13.40
CA ILE A 744 12.33 -18.66 14.10
C ILE A 744 12.21 -18.05 15.52
N ALA A 745 13.32 -17.97 16.26
CA ALA A 745 13.35 -17.35 17.57
C ALA A 745 13.03 -15.84 17.53
N LEU A 746 13.59 -15.10 16.56
CA LEU A 746 13.25 -13.69 16.30
C LEU A 746 11.80 -13.49 15.83
N ASN A 747 11.26 -14.43 15.04
CA ASN A 747 9.87 -14.46 14.63
C ASN A 747 8.95 -14.57 15.85
N GLY A 748 9.26 -15.45 16.81
CA GLY A 748 8.50 -15.62 18.05
C GLY A 748 8.38 -14.36 18.92
N ILE A 749 9.33 -13.42 18.80
CA ILE A 749 9.34 -12.15 19.53
C ILE A 749 9.03 -10.92 18.65
N GLY A 750 8.65 -11.12 17.40
CA GLY A 750 8.24 -10.05 16.47
C GLY A 750 9.36 -9.19 15.91
N GLN A 751 10.63 -9.64 15.95
CA GLN A 751 11.80 -8.87 15.46
C GLN A 751 12.23 -9.23 14.03
N ALA A 752 11.58 -10.23 13.41
CA ALA A 752 11.84 -10.65 12.03
C ALA A 752 10.58 -10.60 11.13
N TRP A 753 9.60 -9.79 11.55
CA TRP A 753 8.37 -9.48 10.83
C TRP A 753 8.31 -7.98 10.53
N SER A 754 7.68 -7.57 9.43
CA SER A 754 7.16 -6.21 9.26
C SER A 754 5.69 -6.31 8.92
N VAL A 755 4.84 -5.70 9.72
CA VAL A 755 3.38 -5.87 9.68
C VAL A 755 2.66 -4.55 9.82
N SER A 756 1.40 -4.50 9.41
CA SER A 756 0.58 -3.29 9.56
C SER A 756 -0.22 -3.31 10.86
N THR A 757 -0.75 -2.17 11.28
CA THR A 757 -1.64 -2.12 12.45
C THR A 757 -2.95 -2.90 12.20
N MET A 758 -3.44 -2.98 10.95
CA MET A 758 -4.56 -3.85 10.59
C MET A 758 -4.31 -5.32 10.92
N HIS A 759 -3.15 -5.87 10.51
CA HIS A 759 -2.77 -7.25 10.84
C HIS A 759 -2.80 -7.50 12.36
N VAL A 760 -2.20 -6.57 13.12
CA VAL A 760 -2.08 -6.68 14.57
C VAL A 760 -3.42 -6.50 15.29
N ALA A 761 -4.28 -5.59 14.81
CA ALA A 761 -5.64 -5.39 15.31
C ALA A 761 -6.54 -6.61 15.05
N LEU A 762 -6.42 -7.28 13.89
CA LEU A 762 -7.15 -8.50 13.56
C LEU A 762 -6.83 -9.65 14.51
N GLY A 763 -5.56 -9.83 14.89
CA GLY A 763 -5.19 -10.83 15.90
C GLY A 763 -5.81 -10.53 17.27
N SER A 764 -5.77 -9.26 17.70
CA SER A 764 -6.41 -8.84 18.95
C SER A 764 -7.94 -9.00 18.92
N ALA A 765 -8.59 -8.68 17.80
CA ALA A 765 -10.02 -8.93 17.58
C ALA A 765 -10.35 -10.44 17.60
N THR A 766 -9.52 -11.26 16.97
CA THR A 766 -9.67 -12.73 16.96
C THR A 766 -9.51 -13.33 18.36
N ILE A 767 -8.55 -12.84 19.16
CA ILE A 767 -8.38 -13.26 20.57
C ILE A 767 -9.58 -12.81 21.40
N ALA A 768 -10.07 -11.58 21.21
CA ALA A 768 -11.23 -11.04 21.92
C ALA A 768 -12.53 -11.78 21.61
N LYS A 769 -12.77 -12.09 20.32
CA LYS A 769 -13.94 -12.84 19.86
C LYS A 769 -13.85 -14.33 20.19
N GLY A 770 -12.66 -14.93 20.04
CA GLY A 770 -12.48 -16.39 20.07
C GLY A 770 -12.85 -17.07 18.75
N ALA A 771 -13.02 -16.28 17.69
CA ALA A 771 -13.36 -16.70 16.33
C ALA A 771 -12.70 -15.73 15.35
N ARG A 772 -12.53 -16.14 14.08
CA ARG A 772 -11.97 -15.32 13.01
C ARG A 772 -12.79 -14.05 12.83
N VAL A 773 -12.09 -12.93 12.63
CA VAL A 773 -12.68 -11.62 12.32
C VAL A 773 -12.28 -11.25 10.90
N ARG A 774 -13.27 -10.93 10.05
CA ARG A 774 -13.06 -10.52 8.66
C ARG A 774 -13.22 -9.00 8.57
N PRO A 775 -12.15 -8.24 8.26
CA PRO A 775 -12.25 -6.79 8.22
C PRO A 775 -13.06 -6.35 7.01
N TYR A 776 -13.86 -5.30 7.16
CA TYR A 776 -14.54 -4.69 6.02
C TYR A 776 -14.71 -3.18 6.21
N LEU A 777 -14.74 -2.47 5.09
CA LEU A 777 -14.70 -1.00 5.05
C LEU A 777 -15.95 -0.35 4.43
N ILE A 778 -16.72 -1.07 3.61
CA ILE A 778 -17.94 -0.53 2.96
C ILE A 778 -19.17 -1.02 3.73
N ALA A 779 -19.98 -0.09 4.24
CA ALA A 779 -21.22 -0.35 4.97
C ALA A 779 -22.49 -0.19 4.11
N GLY A 780 -22.40 0.49 2.95
CA GLY A 780 -23.56 0.73 2.09
C GLY A 780 -23.20 1.09 0.65
N TRP A 781 -24.13 0.79 -0.26
CA TRP A 781 -24.02 1.00 -1.70
C TRP A 781 -25.33 1.62 -2.25
N GLY A 782 -25.31 2.92 -2.52
CA GLY A 782 -26.51 3.68 -2.87
C GLY A 782 -27.55 3.62 -1.74
N ARG A 783 -28.71 3.00 -2.02
CA ARG A 783 -29.76 2.75 -1.02
C ARG A 783 -29.60 1.40 -0.29
N GLU A 784 -28.73 0.52 -0.77
CA GLU A 784 -28.51 -0.80 -0.17
C GLU A 784 -27.59 -0.68 1.05
N ARG A 785 -27.99 -1.26 2.19
CA ARG A 785 -27.13 -1.42 3.36
C ARG A 785 -26.47 -2.80 3.30
N LEU A 786 -25.15 -2.83 3.46
CA LEU A 786 -24.35 -4.05 3.40
C LEU A 786 -24.07 -4.56 4.82
N GLY A 787 -24.41 -5.82 5.07
CA GLY A 787 -24.06 -6.48 6.33
C GLY A 787 -22.56 -6.79 6.46
N PRO A 788 -22.13 -7.33 7.62
CA PRO A 788 -20.79 -7.88 7.79
C PRO A 788 -20.49 -9.02 6.80
N PRO A 789 -19.20 -9.31 6.51
CA PRO A 789 -18.81 -10.40 5.62
C PRO A 789 -19.39 -11.74 6.06
N LYS A 790 -20.07 -12.43 5.15
CA LYS A 790 -20.51 -13.82 5.37
C LYS A 790 -19.31 -14.76 5.21
N THR A 791 -19.29 -15.84 5.99
CA THR A 791 -18.30 -16.92 5.83
C THR A 791 -18.46 -17.54 4.43
N PRO A 792 -17.38 -17.65 3.61
CA PRO A 792 -17.46 -18.29 2.31
C PRO A 792 -17.86 -19.77 2.39
N PRO A 793 -18.54 -20.33 1.37
CA PRO A 793 -18.87 -21.75 1.33
C PRO A 793 -17.62 -22.63 1.47
N GLY A 794 -17.63 -23.55 2.44
CA GLY A 794 -16.50 -24.44 2.75
C GLY A 794 -15.43 -23.83 3.68
N GLU A 795 -15.53 -22.55 4.04
CA GLU A 795 -14.75 -21.97 5.13
C GLU A 795 -15.52 -22.00 6.46
N SER A 796 -14.79 -21.83 7.57
CA SER A 796 -15.33 -21.64 8.91
C SER A 796 -14.68 -20.41 9.55
N ASP A 797 -15.48 -19.59 10.23
CA ASP A 797 -14.96 -18.53 11.10
C ASP A 797 -14.73 -19.03 12.54
N ASN A 798 -15.26 -20.20 12.92
CA ASN A 798 -14.88 -20.87 14.16
C ASN A 798 -13.44 -21.37 14.03
N ILE A 799 -12.59 -20.98 14.98
CA ILE A 799 -11.22 -21.47 15.10
C ILE A 799 -11.19 -22.61 16.13
N ASN A 800 -10.57 -23.74 15.80
CA ASN A 800 -10.45 -24.87 16.72
C ASN A 800 -9.37 -24.56 17.78
N ILE A 801 -9.78 -23.91 18.88
CA ILE A 801 -8.91 -23.56 19.99
C ILE A 801 -9.53 -24.02 21.32
N ARG A 802 -8.72 -24.68 22.15
CA ARG A 802 -9.15 -25.08 23.50
C ARG A 802 -9.45 -23.84 24.36
N PRO A 803 -10.58 -23.80 25.09
CA PRO A 803 -10.98 -22.64 25.89
C PRO A 803 -9.98 -22.24 26.97
N ASP A 804 -9.29 -23.21 27.59
CA ASP A 804 -8.30 -22.99 28.65
C ASP A 804 -7.04 -22.27 28.14
N LEU A 805 -6.54 -22.69 26.97
CA LEU A 805 -5.39 -22.04 26.31
C LEU A 805 -5.74 -20.60 25.92
N LEU A 806 -6.92 -20.37 25.33
CA LEU A 806 -7.38 -19.03 24.97
C LEU A 806 -7.60 -18.14 26.21
N ALA A 807 -8.15 -18.70 27.29
CA ALA A 807 -8.33 -18.00 28.57
C ALA A 807 -6.98 -17.57 29.17
N ALA A 808 -5.95 -18.42 29.12
CA ALA A 808 -4.59 -18.08 29.58
C ALA A 808 -3.97 -16.91 28.79
N ILE A 809 -4.18 -16.86 27.47
CA ILE A 809 -3.74 -15.74 26.62
C ILE A 809 -4.48 -14.45 27.00
N ARG A 810 -5.82 -14.50 27.12
CA ARG A 810 -6.65 -13.37 27.53
C ARG A 810 -6.24 -12.85 28.92
N LEU A 811 -5.99 -13.75 29.88
CA LEU A 811 -5.48 -13.41 31.21
C LEU A 811 -4.11 -12.73 31.17
N GLY A 812 -3.21 -13.17 30.29
CA GLY A 812 -1.92 -12.51 30.06
C GLY A 812 -2.04 -11.11 29.50
N MET A 813 -2.89 -10.92 28.48
CA MET A 813 -3.17 -9.60 27.93
C MET A 813 -3.90 -8.69 28.94
N LYS A 814 -4.67 -9.27 29.87
CA LYS A 814 -5.26 -8.53 30.98
C LYS A 814 -4.20 -8.02 31.96
N ALA A 815 -3.31 -8.91 32.38
CA ALA A 815 -2.24 -8.60 33.32
C ALA A 815 -1.33 -7.45 32.84
N VAL A 816 -1.15 -7.27 31.52
CA VAL A 816 -0.36 -6.16 30.95
C VAL A 816 -0.90 -4.78 31.35
N THR A 817 -2.22 -4.59 31.43
CA THR A 817 -2.86 -3.28 31.68
C THR A 817 -3.22 -3.05 33.14
N GLU A 818 -3.45 -4.08 33.96
CA GLU A 818 -3.87 -3.92 35.37
C GLU A 818 -2.89 -4.44 36.43
N ALA A 819 -1.98 -5.37 36.11
CA ALA A 819 -1.17 -6.03 37.15
C ALA A 819 0.07 -5.20 37.54
N PRO A 820 0.47 -5.16 38.83
CA PRO A 820 1.68 -4.46 39.26
C PRO A 820 2.95 -4.95 38.56
N GLY A 821 3.82 -4.02 38.17
CA GLY A 821 5.09 -4.30 37.48
C GLY A 821 4.93 -4.83 36.04
N ALA A 822 3.77 -4.65 35.42
CA ALA A 822 3.52 -5.02 34.03
C ALA A 822 3.90 -3.90 33.04
N THR A 823 4.11 -4.26 31.78
CA THR A 823 4.68 -3.34 30.77
C THR A 823 3.81 -2.14 30.36
N ALA A 824 2.52 -2.10 30.72
CA ALA A 824 1.63 -0.96 30.47
C ALA A 824 0.84 -0.48 31.70
N SER A 825 0.80 -1.22 32.81
CA SER A 825 -0.11 -0.90 33.93
C SER A 825 0.19 0.47 34.54
N GLY A 826 1.46 0.82 34.72
CA GLY A 826 1.87 2.17 35.18
C GLY A 826 1.42 3.32 34.26
N VAL A 827 1.16 3.07 32.98
CA VAL A 827 0.65 4.08 32.02
C VAL A 827 -0.88 4.10 32.03
N PHE A 828 -1.52 2.92 32.08
CA PHE A 828 -2.97 2.80 32.12
C PHE A 828 -3.59 3.36 33.40
N VAL A 829 -2.85 3.42 34.52
CA VAL A 829 -3.30 4.07 35.77
C VAL A 829 -3.08 5.58 35.84
N GLN A 830 -2.28 6.15 34.93
CA GLN A 830 -2.03 7.60 34.87
C GLN A 830 -3.19 8.34 34.23
N ASP A 831 -3.27 9.64 34.52
CA ASP A 831 -4.28 10.53 33.92
C ASP A 831 -4.10 10.67 32.40
N PRO A 832 -5.22 10.78 31.66
CA PRO A 832 -5.18 11.01 30.22
C PRO A 832 -4.57 12.38 29.92
N VAL A 833 -3.71 12.44 28.89
CA VAL A 833 -3.15 13.71 28.43
C VAL A 833 -4.11 14.42 27.48
N MET A 834 -4.94 13.63 26.79
CA MET A 834 -6.04 14.10 25.96
C MET A 834 -7.29 13.24 26.18
N VAL A 835 -8.45 13.89 26.31
CA VAL A 835 -9.77 13.23 26.24
C VAL A 835 -10.64 14.02 25.26
N LEU A 836 -11.28 13.31 24.34
CA LEU A 836 -12.14 13.88 23.31
C LEU A 836 -13.54 13.26 23.37
N GLY A 837 -14.54 14.13 23.44
CA GLY A 837 -15.96 13.80 23.33
C GLY A 837 -16.65 14.86 22.46
N GLU A 838 -17.96 14.72 22.24
CA GLU A 838 -18.73 15.47 21.23
C GLU A 838 -18.72 17.00 21.38
N GLU A 839 -18.26 17.55 22.51
CA GLU A 839 -18.16 19.00 22.69
C GLU A 839 -16.85 19.47 23.33
N TYR A 840 -15.96 19.97 22.47
CA TYR A 840 -14.92 20.93 22.83
C TYR A 840 -15.51 22.22 23.47
N ALA A 841 -16.81 22.49 23.26
CA ALA A 841 -17.55 23.59 23.88
C ALA A 841 -17.90 23.36 25.37
N LYS A 842 -18.44 22.19 25.74
CA LYS A 842 -18.79 21.79 27.14
C LYS A 842 -17.58 21.61 28.06
N VAL A 843 -16.35 21.62 27.56
CA VAL A 843 -15.14 21.65 28.40
C VAL A 843 -15.15 22.85 29.38
N LYS A 844 -15.77 23.97 28.99
CA LYS A 844 -15.99 25.13 29.87
C LYS A 844 -16.88 24.85 31.10
N ASN A 845 -17.73 23.82 31.06
CA ASN A 845 -18.69 23.51 32.12
C ASN A 845 -18.22 22.38 33.07
N GLY A 846 -17.08 21.75 32.77
CA GLY A 846 -16.42 20.77 33.66
C GLY A 846 -17.03 19.36 33.71
N ASP A 847 -18.18 19.10 33.08
CA ASP A 847 -18.87 17.80 33.18
C ASP A 847 -18.10 16.63 32.54
N ILE A 848 -17.33 16.87 31.48
CA ILE A 848 -16.39 15.87 30.91
C ILE A 848 -15.35 15.49 31.97
N GLY A 849 -14.83 16.45 32.73
CA GLY A 849 -13.91 16.20 33.85
C GLY A 849 -14.53 15.30 34.93
N LYS A 850 -15.81 15.49 35.25
CA LYS A 850 -16.57 14.63 36.18
C LYS A 850 -16.71 13.19 35.63
N ARG A 851 -17.04 13.03 34.33
CA ARG A 851 -17.14 11.70 33.68
C ARG A 851 -15.79 10.97 33.67
N VAL A 852 -14.71 11.66 33.31
CA VAL A 852 -13.33 11.11 33.34
C VAL A 852 -12.93 10.72 34.76
N ALA A 853 -13.20 11.58 35.76
CA ALA A 853 -12.93 11.27 37.16
C ALA A 853 -13.70 10.02 37.63
N ALA A 854 -14.98 9.87 37.26
CA ALA A 854 -15.80 8.71 37.60
C ALA A 854 -15.28 7.41 36.96
N ILE A 855 -14.87 7.44 35.69
CA ILE A 855 -14.26 6.29 34.98
C ILE A 855 -12.87 5.93 35.56
N ARG A 856 -12.19 6.88 36.21
CA ARG A 856 -10.88 6.68 36.87
C ARG A 856 -10.97 6.17 38.31
N GLN A 857 -11.87 6.74 39.12
CA GLN A 857 -11.79 6.69 40.60
C GLN A 857 -12.64 5.62 41.29
N ALA A 858 -13.23 4.66 40.57
CA ALA A 858 -14.21 3.73 41.13
C ALA A 858 -13.62 2.69 42.11
N ASN A 859 -13.33 3.14 43.33
CA ASN A 859 -13.28 2.34 44.55
C ASN A 859 -14.71 1.86 44.88
N ALA A 860 -15.17 0.80 44.23
CA ALA A 860 -16.54 0.35 44.46
C ALA A 860 -16.70 -1.16 44.31
N LYS A 861 -17.14 -1.79 45.42
CA LYS A 861 -17.86 -3.08 45.38
C LYS A 861 -19.14 -2.99 44.51
N ASN A 862 -19.66 -1.78 44.28
CA ASN A 862 -20.93 -1.49 43.59
C ASN A 862 -20.81 -0.39 42.49
N GLY A 863 -19.74 -0.35 41.67
CA GLY A 863 -19.53 0.77 40.74
C GLY A 863 -18.72 0.47 39.47
N VAL A 864 -18.64 1.46 38.58
CA VAL A 864 -18.08 1.32 37.22
C VAL A 864 -16.59 1.00 37.23
N LYS A 865 -16.21 -0.25 36.90
CA LYS A 865 -14.79 -0.67 36.91
C LYS A 865 -13.90 0.25 36.05
N PRO A 866 -12.71 0.67 36.56
CA PRO A 866 -11.77 1.52 35.83
C PRO A 866 -11.40 0.99 34.45
N ILE A 867 -11.03 1.88 33.52
CA ILE A 867 -10.70 1.49 32.15
C ILE A 867 -9.62 0.40 32.07
N TRP A 868 -8.60 0.42 32.94
CA TRP A 868 -7.58 -0.62 32.97
C TRP A 868 -8.12 -2.02 33.32
N CYS A 869 -9.20 -2.09 34.11
CA CYS A 869 -9.92 -3.32 34.45
C CYS A 869 -10.81 -3.82 33.30
N ARG A 870 -10.99 -3.06 32.20
CA ARG A 870 -11.78 -3.44 31.02
C ARG A 870 -10.99 -3.41 29.70
N ALA A 871 -9.82 -2.78 29.69
CA ALA A 871 -8.80 -2.95 28.67
C ALA A 871 -8.09 -4.32 28.79
N TYR A 872 -7.66 -4.84 27.66
CA TYR A 872 -6.70 -5.93 27.52
C TYR A 872 -5.64 -5.46 26.53
N GLY A 873 -4.38 -5.86 26.67
CA GLY A 873 -3.40 -5.50 25.66
C GLY A 873 -2.03 -6.16 25.77
N LYS A 874 -1.15 -5.75 24.85
CA LYS A 874 0.26 -6.10 24.82
C LYS A 874 1.06 -4.93 24.24
N THR A 875 2.18 -4.62 24.89
CA THR A 875 3.17 -3.65 24.41
C THR A 875 4.16 -4.28 23.44
N GLY A 876 4.69 -3.49 22.51
CA GLY A 876 5.81 -3.86 21.66
C GLY A 876 6.86 -2.76 21.62
N THR A 877 8.12 -3.18 21.55
CA THR A 877 9.25 -2.32 21.22
C THR A 877 10.10 -3.13 20.24
N ALA A 878 10.48 -2.51 19.13
CA ALA A 878 11.37 -3.07 18.14
C ALA A 878 12.52 -2.11 17.85
N ASP A 879 13.68 -2.67 17.52
CA ASP A 879 14.90 -1.93 17.25
C ASP A 879 15.19 -2.10 15.74
N PRO A 880 14.56 -1.32 14.85
CA PRO A 880 14.56 -1.60 13.40
C PRO A 880 15.97 -1.49 12.78
N LYS A 881 16.89 -0.75 13.41
CA LYS A 881 18.29 -0.66 12.99
C LYS A 881 19.22 -0.62 14.20
N LYS A 882 20.05 -1.66 14.35
CA LYS A 882 21.07 -1.74 15.41
C LYS A 882 21.98 -0.50 15.36
N GLY A 883 22.08 0.22 16.47
CA GLY A 883 22.87 1.46 16.57
C GLY A 883 22.21 2.72 16.01
N GLY A 884 20.95 2.68 15.56
CA GLY A 884 20.24 3.85 15.03
C GLY A 884 19.86 4.92 16.07
N GLY A 885 19.87 4.59 17.37
CA GLY A 885 19.45 5.49 18.46
C GLY A 885 17.94 5.72 18.58
N TYR A 886 17.14 5.00 17.78
CA TYR A 886 15.69 5.07 17.76
C TYR A 886 15.05 3.67 17.68
N ASN A 887 13.84 3.54 18.23
CA ASN A 887 13.04 2.31 18.24
C ASN A 887 11.66 2.55 17.61
N SER A 888 10.94 1.48 17.27
CA SER A 888 9.49 1.53 16.98
C SER A 888 8.70 1.07 18.20
N GLY A 889 7.77 1.90 18.67
CA GLY A 889 6.88 1.62 19.77
C GLY A 889 5.51 1.15 19.29
N TRP A 890 4.98 0.12 19.95
CA TRP A 890 3.72 -0.50 19.61
C TRP A 890 2.85 -0.78 20.83
N PHE A 891 1.53 -0.82 20.60
CA PHE A 891 0.55 -1.40 21.50
C PHE A 891 -0.54 -2.10 20.69
N THR A 892 -1.07 -3.21 21.19
CA THR A 892 -2.32 -3.80 20.66
C THR A 892 -3.17 -4.37 21.77
N GLY A 893 -4.48 -4.45 21.56
CA GLY A 893 -5.40 -4.94 22.56
C GLY A 893 -6.86 -4.76 22.16
N TRP A 894 -7.75 -4.84 23.14
CA TRP A 894 -9.16 -4.47 22.99
C TRP A 894 -9.74 -3.88 24.27
N LYS A 895 -10.89 -3.21 24.13
CA LYS A 895 -11.69 -2.65 25.22
C LYS A 895 -13.01 -3.41 25.32
N GLU A 896 -13.36 -3.87 26.51
CA GLU A 896 -14.74 -4.28 26.82
C GLU A 896 -15.64 -3.05 27.04
N PRO A 897 -16.93 -3.11 26.69
CA PRO A 897 -17.87 -2.00 26.91
C PRO A 897 -18.08 -1.67 28.39
N LEU A 898 -18.78 -0.57 28.65
CA LEU A 898 -19.20 -0.18 30.00
C LEU A 898 -20.47 -0.92 30.45
N LYS A 899 -21.34 -1.26 29.50
CA LYS A 899 -22.62 -1.94 29.71
C LYS A 899 -22.68 -3.22 28.87
N ALA A 900 -23.52 -4.17 29.29
CA ALA A 900 -23.85 -5.33 28.46
C ALA A 900 -24.54 -4.87 27.16
N GLY A 901 -24.27 -5.54 26.05
CA GLY A 901 -24.73 -5.14 24.70
C GLY A 901 -23.90 -4.02 24.04
N GLY A 902 -22.95 -3.43 24.75
CA GLY A 902 -22.06 -2.40 24.20
C GLY A 902 -20.99 -2.93 23.23
N ARG A 903 -20.37 -2.04 22.46
CA ARG A 903 -19.39 -2.42 21.42
C ARG A 903 -18.00 -2.70 21.99
N ARG A 904 -17.41 -3.81 21.53
CA ARG A 904 -16.02 -4.19 21.80
C ARG A 904 -15.13 -3.67 20.68
N PHE A 905 -14.10 -2.91 21.02
CA PHE A 905 -13.16 -2.35 20.05
C PHE A 905 -11.77 -2.96 20.21
N ALA A 906 -11.26 -3.57 19.15
CA ALA A 906 -9.86 -3.98 19.04
C ALA A 906 -9.03 -2.85 18.43
N ILE A 907 -7.84 -2.63 18.95
CA ILE A 907 -6.96 -1.52 18.55
C ILE A 907 -5.52 -1.99 18.39
N ALA A 908 -4.83 -1.43 17.41
CA ALA A 908 -3.38 -1.50 17.31
C ALA A 908 -2.80 -0.12 16.98
N CYS A 909 -1.69 0.23 17.62
CA CYS A 909 -0.94 1.47 17.45
C CYS A 909 0.51 1.14 17.13
N MET A 910 1.09 1.91 16.20
CA MET A 910 2.52 1.97 15.89
C MET A 910 2.98 3.42 15.86
N VAL A 911 4.14 3.70 16.45
CA VAL A 911 4.90 4.96 16.27
C VAL A 911 6.37 4.61 16.08
N SER A 912 6.95 4.94 14.92
CA SER A 912 8.37 4.74 14.64
C SER A 912 9.25 5.88 15.17
N HIS A 913 10.56 5.70 15.09
CA HIS A 913 11.57 6.71 15.43
C HIS A 913 11.44 7.29 16.85
N LEU A 914 11.09 6.44 17.83
CA LEU A 914 11.18 6.76 19.25
C LEU A 914 12.64 6.88 19.65
N ASP A 915 13.13 8.11 19.57
CA ASP A 915 14.48 8.54 19.95
C ASP A 915 14.71 8.34 21.46
N HIS A 916 15.37 7.23 21.79
CA HIS A 916 15.77 6.86 23.14
C HIS A 916 17.21 7.30 23.47
N ALA A 917 17.97 7.74 22.46
CA ALA A 917 19.34 8.23 22.61
C ALA A 917 19.36 9.59 23.31
N PHE A 918 18.47 10.51 22.92
CA PHE A 918 18.36 11.84 23.52
C PHE A 918 17.21 11.93 24.55
N GLY A 919 17.19 10.99 25.50
CA GLY A 919 16.32 11.03 26.68
C GLY A 919 14.83 10.75 26.44
N GLY A 920 14.41 10.38 25.23
CA GLY A 920 13.00 10.13 24.91
C GLY A 920 12.44 8.78 25.35
N PRO A 921 11.13 8.56 25.13
CA PRO A 921 10.43 7.37 25.61
C PRO A 921 10.94 6.12 24.89
N ARG A 922 11.46 5.17 25.66
CA ARG A 922 12.18 4.00 25.13
C ARG A 922 11.30 2.83 24.67
N PHE A 923 10.02 2.84 25.01
CA PHE A 923 9.15 1.66 24.92
C PHE A 923 7.75 1.99 24.40
N GLY A 924 7.16 1.09 23.61
CA GLY A 924 5.82 1.28 23.07
C GLY A 924 4.71 1.38 24.11
N GLY A 925 4.91 0.85 25.31
CA GLY A 925 3.98 1.04 26.44
C GLY A 925 3.85 2.51 26.85
N ALA A 926 4.94 3.27 26.85
CA ALA A 926 4.93 4.68 27.24
C ALA A 926 4.30 5.61 26.20
N VAL A 927 4.33 5.22 24.91
CA VAL A 927 3.79 6.03 23.81
C VAL A 927 2.45 5.47 23.32
N CYS A 928 2.48 4.34 22.62
CA CYS A 928 1.26 3.72 22.09
C CYS A 928 0.32 3.25 23.20
N GLY A 929 0.81 2.85 24.38
CA GLY A 929 -0.05 2.54 25.52
C GLY A 929 -0.80 3.78 26.04
N ALA A 930 -0.14 4.95 26.08
CA ALA A 930 -0.77 6.21 26.48
C ALA A 930 -1.78 6.71 25.43
N ILE A 931 -1.40 6.68 24.14
CA ILE A 931 -2.30 7.01 23.01
C ILE A 931 -3.56 6.12 23.05
N VAL A 932 -3.39 4.81 23.23
CA VAL A 932 -4.51 3.86 23.26
C VAL A 932 -5.38 4.05 24.49
N ARG A 933 -4.80 4.31 25.68
CA ARG A 933 -5.55 4.67 26.90
C ARG A 933 -6.40 5.92 26.66
N ASP A 934 -5.81 6.98 26.11
CA ASP A 934 -6.48 8.27 25.86
C ASP A 934 -7.65 8.11 24.88
N ILE A 935 -7.47 7.31 23.80
CA ILE A 935 -8.55 6.94 22.87
C ILE A 935 -9.63 6.12 23.59
N MET A 936 -9.26 5.09 24.36
CA MET A 936 -10.22 4.24 25.07
C MET A 936 -11.06 5.02 26.10
N MET A 937 -10.46 5.97 26.82
CA MET A 937 -11.17 6.87 27.73
C MET A 937 -12.07 7.85 26.97
N SER A 938 -11.58 8.43 25.87
CA SER A 938 -12.35 9.35 25.01
C SER A 938 -13.65 8.71 24.53
N LEU A 939 -13.58 7.49 23.98
CA LEU A 939 -14.74 6.72 23.53
C LEU A 939 -15.79 6.49 24.63
N GLU A 940 -15.37 6.36 25.89
CA GLU A 940 -16.29 6.18 27.02
C GLU A 940 -16.93 7.47 27.54
N THR A 941 -16.42 8.63 27.13
CA THR A 941 -17.00 9.94 27.50
C THR A 941 -18.04 10.46 26.53
N MET A 942 -18.16 9.84 25.34
CA MET A 942 -19.18 10.16 24.33
C MET A 942 -20.60 9.92 24.86
N GLU A 943 -21.56 10.75 24.43
CA GLU A 943 -22.98 10.48 24.66
C GLU A 943 -23.42 9.38 23.69
N ASN A 944 -24.04 8.32 24.23
CA ASN A 944 -23.87 6.94 23.74
C ASN A 944 -22.39 6.48 23.74
N PRO A 945 -21.84 6.03 24.89
CA PRO A 945 -20.48 5.45 24.97
C PRO A 945 -20.38 4.13 24.19
N ASP A 946 -21.54 3.52 23.93
CA ASP A 946 -21.71 2.46 22.95
C ASP A 946 -22.27 3.11 21.69
N LEU A 947 -21.39 3.40 20.72
CA LEU A 947 -21.81 3.71 19.35
C LEU A 947 -22.82 2.63 18.96
N ARG A 948 -24.02 2.99 18.51
CA ARG A 948 -25.07 1.99 18.23
C ARG A 948 -24.55 0.95 17.22
N ALA A 949 -25.00 -0.30 17.35
CA ALA A 949 -24.55 -1.43 16.53
C ALA A 949 -25.06 -1.31 15.08
N ASN A 950 -24.48 -0.37 14.33
CA ASN A 950 -25.08 0.29 13.16
C ASN A 950 -26.39 1.05 13.52
N PRO A 951 -26.85 2.01 12.70
CA PRO A 951 -28.18 2.61 12.84
C PRO A 951 -29.27 1.65 12.31
N GLY A 952 -29.35 0.44 12.90
CA GLY A 952 -30.13 -0.70 12.38
C GLY A 952 -31.12 -1.35 13.36
N GLU A 953 -31.36 -0.75 14.52
CA GLU A 953 -32.29 -1.28 15.54
C GLU A 953 -33.46 -0.36 15.90
N ASP A 954 -33.50 0.86 15.33
CA ASP A 954 -34.70 1.71 15.33
C ASP A 954 -35.26 1.71 13.90
N ASP A 955 -36.52 1.30 13.73
CA ASP A 955 -37.31 1.77 12.58
C ASP A 955 -37.29 3.31 12.59
N PRO A 956 -37.18 3.97 11.42
CA PRO A 956 -37.23 5.41 11.39
C PRO A 956 -38.59 5.86 11.94
N LYS A 957 -38.58 6.50 13.11
CA LYS A 957 -39.72 7.32 13.53
C LYS A 957 -40.03 8.27 12.37
N PRO A 958 -41.29 8.35 11.91
CA PRO A 958 -41.67 9.36 10.95
C PRO A 958 -41.17 10.73 11.45
N GLN A 959 -40.69 11.56 10.52
CA GLN A 959 -40.55 12.97 10.85
C GLN A 959 -41.90 13.46 11.37
N PRO A 960 -41.96 14.30 12.42
CA PRO A 960 -43.19 15.01 12.70
C PRO A 960 -43.52 15.80 11.43
N ASP A 961 -44.69 15.53 10.86
CA ASP A 961 -45.09 16.10 9.58
C ASP A 961 -45.02 17.63 9.66
N ALA A 962 -44.63 18.25 8.54
CA ALA A 962 -44.79 19.69 8.39
C ALA A 962 -46.29 20.02 8.59
N PRO A 963 -46.64 21.12 9.28
CA PRO A 963 -48.03 21.44 9.57
C PRO A 963 -48.84 21.46 8.28
N GLU A 964 -49.92 20.68 8.25
CA GLU A 964 -50.81 20.59 7.10
C GLU A 964 -51.32 21.98 6.71
N GLY A 965 -50.96 22.42 5.50
CA GLY A 965 -51.55 23.61 4.89
C GLY A 965 -52.99 23.29 4.53
N THR A 966 -53.94 23.93 5.21
CA THR A 966 -55.37 23.88 4.86
C THR A 966 -55.59 24.43 3.45
N GLU A 967 -56.54 23.84 2.73
CA GLU A 967 -56.74 23.94 1.27
C GLU A 967 -57.32 25.30 0.78
N GLU A 968 -57.11 26.40 1.51
CA GLU A 968 -57.62 27.75 1.24
C GLU A 968 -56.49 28.81 1.26
N ASP A 969 -55.67 28.91 0.21
CA ASP A 969 -54.98 30.18 -0.16
C ASP A 969 -54.30 30.12 -1.57
N ILE A 970 -54.97 29.54 -2.58
CA ILE A 970 -54.39 29.38 -3.93
C ILE A 970 -54.40 30.70 -4.75
N ASP A 971 -55.13 31.75 -4.33
CA ASP A 971 -55.46 32.92 -5.16
C ASP A 971 -54.87 34.27 -4.68
N ARG A 972 -53.60 34.30 -4.25
CA ARG A 972 -52.86 35.55 -4.05
C ARG A 972 -51.48 35.58 -4.70
N ALA A 973 -51.30 36.52 -5.63
CA ALA A 973 -50.01 36.85 -6.21
C ALA A 973 -49.03 37.40 -5.15
N PRO A 974 -47.72 37.12 -5.26
CA PRO A 974 -46.75 37.53 -4.26
C PRO A 974 -46.53 39.06 -4.26
N PRO A 975 -46.37 39.70 -3.09
CA PRO A 975 -45.99 41.10 -3.02
C PRO A 975 -44.54 41.27 -3.50
N ARG A 976 -44.30 42.35 -4.25
CA ARG A 976 -42.94 42.76 -4.63
C ARG A 976 -42.19 43.29 -3.40
N ASN A 977 -40.98 42.77 -3.17
CA ASN A 977 -39.75 43.55 -2.92
C ASN A 977 -38.54 42.62 -3.10
#